data_AF-A0A928PUE3-F1
#
_entry.id   AF-A0A928PUE3-F1
#
_cell.length_a   1.000
_cell.length_b   1.000
_cell.length_c   1.000
_cell.angle_alpha   90.00
_cell.angle_beta   90.00
_cell.angle_gamma   90.00
#
_symmetry.space_group_name_H-M   'P 1'
#
loop_
_entity.id
_entity.type
_entity.pdbx_description
1 polymer ?
#
loop_
_entity_poly.entity_id
_entity_poly.type
_entity_poly.pdbx_seq_one_letter_code
_entity_poly.pdbx_strand_id
1 'polypeptide(L)'
;MNIRIKKIVCIVMTLCLCSVFFGAFGLTSFAANENDSDTVLYVSPDAADKGEGTLESPISLSGAKEMLKGMKNEKSSATVYLLGGTYYFDDALYFNSEDMANVTYKAYDNNQVVFSGAYEISGFEENEANGVKVFTKQLDTSADNWYFKSLFSDNGEVRTTRFPEEGYLTVKATAPEDDLWNEENRPWEFTYGQRSFYANTDDVPDEFHNSEDVNIRILHYWHDELMNIKSYNAETGKIGLSRPSTMEIRDIDRYYFENVFEALNEPGEWYLDKVSGVLYYVPKDGEKADTLTLYGSNVDRLVDINGVDGISFEGVRFTRTDWTEPKADGFYAGTWWEENDMDFPQAAIFVDGVVAVRYAENVHLKNCEFTHLGGTAVKFGFGVKNSSVENCYFENIAATAVYAGGENCLPDHENYTQNITIKNNEIYKYGRKFFSAIGIHITFCDTAEVVNNEIHDGYYTGISVGWLWSYDYHATKNINISRNLIYNIGQGWLSDMGGIYMLGKQPGTVLSENVIHNVAADPGEGGYGGWGIYLDEGSSFMTVEKNLVYACGSQSFNVHYGKGNIIRNNIAALSREGLMSPGIDKGETHATAMYYNNIFLTYNKAPIYIEMLNPSHFYDNGNLMWSLTEGDELYFNTSEYVYTLEMAQDKGFIHFPSVADPMFKDALNFDFTLAEDSPAFALNFEAWDYSLAGTIKDTVIGLDKAGGQTAYNAESELQPDTEFEHNLFGGYIPYIVFILPTLLALAWLIIGVIKGKKTVTLPIFAAVISVPLFVVVYNLYLEWIEILYFLSVFALAALASVLPTCVAVEKGKTKKGVVLAFVVNFILSAGIFLGLAGILNMLLRSGSPEVISLACGAMFIYMLVETIRLLKAYKTK
;
A
#
# COMPACT_ATOMS: atom_id res chain seq x y z
N MET A 1 -22.76 37.36 -93.13
CA MET A 1 -22.02 36.20 -93.64
C MET A 1 -20.77 36.05 -92.79
N ASN A 2 -20.51 34.95 -92.09
CA ASN A 2 -21.20 33.68 -92.02
C ASN A 2 -20.78 33.03 -90.69
N ILE A 3 -21.68 32.25 -90.07
CA ILE A 3 -21.45 31.46 -88.83
C ILE A 3 -21.62 32.37 -87.57
N ARG A 4 -22.70 32.33 -86.77
CA ARG A 4 -23.33 31.17 -86.10
C ARG A 4 -24.83 31.40 -85.84
N ILE A 5 -25.65 31.14 -86.86
CA ILE A 5 -27.11 30.90 -86.79
C ILE A 5 -27.37 29.38 -86.69
N LYS A 6 -26.58 28.65 -85.88
CA LYS A 6 -26.69 27.16 -85.80
C LYS A 6 -26.57 26.56 -84.39
N LYS A 7 -26.83 27.31 -83.31
CA LYS A 7 -26.94 26.74 -81.94
C LYS A 7 -28.22 27.07 -81.15
N ILE A 8 -29.11 27.90 -81.72
CA ILE A 8 -30.39 28.27 -81.07
C ILE A 8 -31.50 27.25 -81.35
N VAL A 9 -31.30 26.28 -82.25
CA VAL A 9 -32.35 25.32 -82.67
C VAL A 9 -32.23 23.93 -82.01
N CYS A 10 -31.14 23.61 -81.30
CA CYS A 10 -31.00 22.30 -80.61
C CYS A 10 -31.29 22.33 -79.09
N ILE A 11 -31.38 23.50 -78.45
CA ILE A 11 -31.60 23.59 -76.99
C ILE A 11 -33.10 23.67 -76.63
N VAL A 12 -33.97 23.98 -77.60
CA VAL A 12 -35.43 24.11 -77.38
C VAL A 12 -36.19 22.79 -77.64
N MET A 13 -35.58 21.78 -78.27
CA MET A 13 -36.23 20.47 -78.53
C MET A 13 -35.98 19.39 -77.47
N THR A 14 -35.12 19.62 -76.49
CA THR A 14 -34.88 18.65 -75.39
C THR A 14 -35.78 18.90 -74.17
N LEU A 15 -36.57 19.99 -74.17
CA LEU A 15 -37.36 20.45 -73.01
C LEU A 15 -38.86 20.12 -73.04
N CYS A 16 -39.36 19.36 -74.02
CA CYS A 16 -40.82 19.13 -74.17
C CYS A 16 -41.28 17.66 -74.32
N LEU A 17 -40.46 16.65 -74.01
CA LEU A 17 -40.83 15.25 -74.32
C LEU A 17 -40.71 14.22 -73.18
N CYS A 18 -40.67 14.65 -71.91
CA CYS A 18 -40.81 13.73 -70.77
C CYS A 18 -41.75 14.26 -69.66
N SER A 19 -42.74 15.09 -70.02
CA SER A 19 -43.89 15.34 -69.16
C SER A 19 -45.06 14.46 -69.63
N VAL A 20 -45.64 13.74 -68.66
CA VAL A 20 -46.82 12.85 -68.72
C VAL A 20 -46.45 11.36 -68.78
N PHE A 21 -46.21 10.75 -67.61
CA PHE A 21 -46.94 9.59 -67.06
C PHE A 21 -46.30 9.16 -65.72
N PHE A 22 -46.99 9.44 -64.59
CA PHE A 22 -46.89 8.80 -63.26
C PHE A 22 -45.52 8.81 -62.53
N GLY A 23 -45.34 9.14 -61.25
CA GLY A 23 -46.21 9.36 -60.09
C GLY A 23 -45.32 9.18 -58.84
N ALA A 24 -45.56 9.99 -57.80
CA ALA A 24 -44.98 9.91 -56.44
C ALA A 24 -43.47 10.18 -56.28
N PHE A 25 -43.12 11.39 -55.81
CA PHE A 25 -42.56 11.67 -54.48
C PHE A 25 -42.00 13.10 -54.48
N GLY A 26 -42.53 13.95 -53.60
CA GLY A 26 -42.15 15.35 -53.48
C GLY A 26 -40.79 15.48 -52.80
N LEU A 27 -39.88 16.20 -53.46
CA LEU A 27 -38.67 16.74 -52.86
C LEU A 27 -38.94 18.20 -52.51
N THR A 28 -39.30 18.44 -51.25
CA THR A 28 -39.11 19.75 -50.62
C THR A 28 -37.63 19.94 -50.37
N SER A 29 -37.06 20.97 -50.99
CA SER A 29 -35.73 21.47 -50.68
C SER A 29 -35.67 21.94 -49.22
N PHE A 30 -35.06 21.15 -48.35
CA PHE A 30 -34.54 21.66 -47.08
C PHE A 30 -33.23 22.41 -47.40
N ALA A 31 -33.29 23.73 -47.31
CA ALA A 31 -32.09 24.52 -47.08
C ALA A 31 -31.52 24.06 -45.74
N ALA A 32 -30.30 23.54 -45.74
CA ALA A 32 -29.54 23.30 -44.53
C ALA A 32 -29.31 24.65 -43.85
N ASN A 33 -30.08 24.94 -42.80
CA ASN A 33 -29.67 25.92 -41.81
C ASN A 33 -28.52 25.27 -41.04
N GLU A 34 -27.30 25.78 -41.24
CA GLU A 34 -26.25 25.72 -40.23
C GLU A 34 -26.75 26.50 -39.00
N ASN A 35 -27.54 25.85 -38.15
CA ASN A 35 -27.85 26.36 -36.83
C ASN A 35 -26.89 25.70 -35.83
N ASP A 36 -26.07 26.54 -35.23
CA ASP A 36 -25.25 26.38 -34.01
C ASP A 36 -26.12 26.02 -32.77
N SER A 37 -27.18 25.21 -32.92
CA SER A 37 -28.09 24.90 -31.80
C SER A 37 -27.65 23.63 -31.09
N ASP A 38 -27.32 23.76 -29.80
CA ASP A 38 -27.27 22.63 -28.86
C ASP A 38 -28.55 21.81 -29.01
N THR A 39 -28.42 20.55 -29.42
CA THR A 39 -29.55 19.63 -29.46
C THR A 39 -29.98 19.35 -28.02
N VAL A 40 -31.27 19.53 -27.71
CA VAL A 40 -31.81 19.21 -26.38
C VAL A 40 -32.78 18.04 -26.52
N LEU A 41 -32.54 16.97 -25.75
CA LEU A 41 -33.42 15.81 -25.66
C LEU A 41 -33.85 15.57 -24.21
N TYR A 42 -35.05 15.05 -24.02
CA TYR A 42 -35.58 14.63 -22.73
C TYR A 42 -35.80 13.13 -22.73
N VAL A 43 -35.31 12.49 -21.67
CA VAL A 43 -35.27 11.03 -21.55
C VAL A 43 -35.93 10.58 -20.27
N SER A 44 -36.77 9.55 -20.32
CA SER A 44 -37.46 8.96 -19.16
C SER A 44 -37.21 7.44 -19.13
N PRO A 45 -37.11 6.79 -17.95
CA PRO A 45 -36.93 5.34 -17.88
C PRO A 45 -38.12 4.56 -18.45
N ASP A 46 -39.32 5.13 -18.39
CA ASP A 46 -40.56 4.49 -18.86
C ASP A 46 -40.92 4.86 -20.32
N ALA A 47 -40.11 5.68 -20.98
CA ALA A 47 -40.39 6.12 -22.36
C ALA A 47 -39.96 5.06 -23.39
N ALA A 48 -40.64 5.07 -24.54
CA ALA A 48 -40.29 4.21 -25.66
C ALA A 48 -39.09 4.74 -26.45
N ASP A 49 -38.41 3.87 -27.20
CA ASP A 49 -37.27 4.24 -28.06
C ASP A 49 -37.63 5.22 -29.19
N LYS A 50 -38.91 5.26 -29.58
CA LYS A 50 -39.40 6.11 -30.67
C LYS A 50 -40.26 7.23 -30.10
N GLY A 51 -39.82 8.46 -30.31
CA GLY A 51 -40.56 9.67 -29.94
C GLY A 51 -39.84 10.93 -30.43
N GLU A 52 -40.33 12.09 -30.03
CA GLU A 52 -39.78 13.39 -30.45
C GLU A 52 -38.62 13.86 -29.56
N GLY A 53 -38.44 13.27 -28.36
CA GLY A 53 -37.39 13.66 -27.42
C GLY A 53 -37.65 15.01 -26.75
N THR A 54 -38.89 15.47 -26.72
CA THR A 54 -39.34 16.70 -26.06
C THR A 54 -39.76 16.42 -24.63
N LEU A 55 -39.91 17.45 -23.80
CA LEU A 55 -40.37 17.28 -22.42
C LEU A 55 -41.77 16.66 -22.34
N GLU A 56 -42.65 16.99 -23.29
CA GLU A 56 -44.01 16.45 -23.39
C GLU A 56 -44.06 15.05 -24.03
N SER A 57 -43.02 14.66 -24.76
CA SER A 57 -42.88 13.36 -25.41
C SER A 57 -41.44 12.83 -25.25
N PRO A 58 -41.03 12.47 -24.02
CA PRO A 58 -39.68 11.97 -23.77
C PRO A 58 -39.44 10.66 -24.49
N ILE A 59 -38.17 10.32 -24.69
CA ILE A 59 -37.73 9.08 -25.33
C ILE A 59 -36.88 8.25 -24.36
N SER A 60 -36.63 6.99 -24.69
CA SER A 60 -35.75 6.16 -23.86
C SER A 60 -34.29 6.60 -23.94
N LEU A 61 -33.53 6.17 -22.92
CA LEU A 61 -32.14 5.72 -22.99
C LEU A 61 -31.49 5.65 -24.38
N SER A 62 -31.73 4.49 -24.97
CA SER A 62 -31.26 4.00 -26.24
C SER A 62 -31.81 4.81 -27.42
N GLY A 63 -33.08 5.23 -27.35
CA GLY A 63 -33.71 6.06 -28.37
C GLY A 63 -33.00 7.39 -28.57
N ALA A 64 -32.60 8.06 -27.47
CA ALA A 64 -31.83 9.29 -27.53
C ALA A 64 -30.46 9.09 -28.16
N LYS A 65 -29.75 8.01 -27.80
CA LYS A 65 -28.44 7.69 -28.40
C LYS A 65 -28.53 7.46 -29.90
N GLU A 66 -29.47 6.64 -30.35
CA GLU A 66 -29.68 6.38 -31.78
C GLU A 66 -30.10 7.64 -32.54
N MET A 67 -30.91 8.51 -31.93
CA MET A 67 -31.28 9.79 -32.51
C MET A 67 -30.07 10.72 -32.68
N LEU A 68 -29.21 10.82 -31.66
CA LEU A 68 -28.00 11.65 -31.71
C LEU A 68 -26.97 11.14 -32.72
N LYS A 69 -26.82 9.81 -32.88
CA LYS A 69 -25.98 9.22 -33.94
C LYS A 69 -26.38 9.73 -35.32
N GLY A 70 -27.69 9.85 -35.59
CA GLY A 70 -28.22 10.39 -36.84
C GLY A 70 -28.00 11.91 -37.04
N MET A 71 -27.64 12.64 -35.98
CA MET A 71 -27.43 14.10 -35.98
C MET A 71 -25.95 14.51 -35.95
N LYS A 72 -25.05 13.52 -35.95
CA LYS A 72 -23.60 13.72 -35.84
C LYS A 72 -23.04 14.59 -36.97
N ASN A 73 -22.41 15.70 -36.59
CA ASN A 73 -21.50 16.48 -37.43
C ASN A 73 -20.37 17.06 -36.55
N GLU A 74 -19.31 17.61 -37.16
CA GLU A 74 -18.10 18.07 -36.44
C GLU A 74 -18.35 19.16 -35.39
N LYS A 75 -19.46 19.89 -35.46
CA LYS A 75 -19.80 20.99 -34.53
C LYS A 75 -21.02 20.70 -33.66
N SER A 76 -21.68 19.56 -33.84
CA SER A 76 -22.86 19.23 -33.05
C SER A 76 -22.47 19.00 -31.60
N SER A 77 -23.26 19.55 -30.68
CA SER A 77 -23.28 19.24 -29.25
C SER A 77 -24.72 18.96 -28.82
N ALA A 78 -24.88 18.24 -27.70
CA ALA A 78 -26.19 17.96 -27.16
C ALA A 78 -26.22 17.96 -25.63
N THR A 79 -27.37 18.35 -25.08
CA THR A 79 -27.74 18.10 -23.69
C THR A 79 -28.90 17.12 -23.66
N VAL A 80 -28.71 15.99 -22.98
CA VAL A 80 -29.75 14.99 -22.73
C VAL A 80 -30.20 15.15 -21.28
N TYR A 81 -31.38 15.70 -21.11
CA TYR A 81 -32.04 15.83 -19.80
C TYR A 81 -32.66 14.51 -19.39
N LEU A 82 -32.13 13.91 -18.33
CA LEU A 82 -32.63 12.70 -17.71
C LEU A 82 -33.74 13.09 -16.71
N LEU A 83 -34.97 12.62 -16.95
CA LEU A 83 -36.10 12.79 -16.05
C LEU A 83 -35.96 11.86 -14.85
N GLY A 84 -36.53 12.24 -13.71
CA GLY A 84 -36.38 11.49 -12.46
C GLY A 84 -36.90 10.06 -12.55
N GLY A 85 -36.18 9.13 -11.91
CA GLY A 85 -36.52 7.71 -11.87
C GLY A 85 -35.29 6.80 -11.89
N THR A 86 -35.55 5.49 -11.84
CA THR A 86 -34.51 4.46 -11.91
C THR A 86 -34.44 3.88 -13.32
N TYR A 87 -33.27 3.95 -13.91
CA TYR A 87 -32.89 3.33 -15.17
C TYR A 87 -32.16 2.03 -14.84
N TYR A 88 -32.84 0.91 -15.09
CA TYR A 88 -32.28 -0.43 -14.88
C TYR A 88 -31.45 -0.86 -16.09
N PHE A 89 -30.26 -1.37 -15.83
CA PHE A 89 -29.32 -1.84 -16.84
C PHE A 89 -29.15 -3.35 -16.71
N ASP A 90 -29.41 -4.08 -17.79
CA ASP A 90 -29.03 -5.49 -17.94
C ASP A 90 -27.62 -5.64 -18.55
N ASP A 91 -27.10 -4.56 -19.15
CA ASP A 91 -25.76 -4.43 -19.75
C ASP A 91 -25.35 -2.94 -19.76
N ALA A 92 -24.06 -2.67 -19.95
CA ALA A 92 -23.51 -1.32 -19.90
C ALA A 92 -24.02 -0.41 -21.02
N LEU A 93 -23.99 0.89 -20.76
CA LEU A 93 -24.20 1.92 -21.76
C LEU A 93 -22.90 2.18 -22.54
N TYR A 94 -22.78 1.59 -23.73
CA TYR A 94 -21.55 1.69 -24.55
C TYR A 94 -21.52 2.90 -25.47
N PHE A 95 -20.50 3.75 -25.34
CA PHE A 95 -20.22 4.88 -26.20
C PHE A 95 -18.94 4.63 -26.99
N ASN A 96 -19.00 4.81 -28.31
CA ASN A 96 -17.86 4.63 -29.20
C ASN A 96 -17.80 5.69 -30.29
N SER A 97 -16.82 5.57 -31.19
CA SER A 97 -16.59 6.53 -32.29
C SER A 97 -17.78 6.73 -33.25
N GLU A 98 -18.82 5.91 -33.21
CA GLU A 98 -20.07 6.12 -33.96
C GLU A 98 -21.02 7.10 -33.26
N ASP A 99 -20.94 7.20 -31.93
CA ASP A 99 -21.74 8.13 -31.13
C ASP A 99 -21.35 9.59 -31.39
N MET A 100 -22.29 10.49 -31.09
CA MET A 100 -22.08 11.93 -31.19
C MET A 100 -21.17 12.40 -30.04
N ALA A 101 -20.14 13.18 -30.37
CA ALA A 101 -19.27 13.80 -29.38
C ALA A 101 -19.96 14.99 -28.69
N ASN A 102 -19.40 15.47 -27.58
CA ASN A 102 -19.87 16.65 -26.85
C ASN A 102 -21.34 16.52 -26.40
N VAL A 103 -21.66 15.42 -25.71
CA VAL A 103 -22.99 15.13 -25.19
C VAL A 103 -22.94 15.10 -23.67
N THR A 104 -23.73 15.95 -23.02
CA THR A 104 -23.90 15.94 -21.56
C THR A 104 -25.22 15.29 -21.19
N TYR A 105 -25.16 14.22 -20.41
CA TYR A 105 -26.30 13.56 -19.78
C TYR A 105 -26.52 14.15 -18.39
N LYS A 106 -27.62 14.89 -18.24
CA LYS A 106 -27.82 15.76 -17.07
C LYS A 106 -29.17 15.48 -16.41
N ALA A 107 -29.19 15.32 -15.10
CA ALA A 107 -30.44 15.27 -14.34
C ALA A 107 -31.28 16.53 -14.57
N TYR A 108 -32.54 16.35 -14.93
CA TYR A 108 -33.48 17.44 -15.16
C TYR A 108 -34.08 17.94 -13.85
N ASP A 109 -34.06 19.26 -13.64
CA ASP A 109 -34.73 19.96 -12.52
C ASP A 109 -34.34 19.42 -11.12
N ASN A 110 -33.07 18.98 -10.97
CA ASN A 110 -32.53 18.38 -9.75
C ASN A 110 -33.32 17.16 -9.24
N ASN A 111 -34.06 16.47 -10.12
CA ASN A 111 -34.68 15.21 -9.76
C ASN A 111 -33.62 14.11 -9.57
N GLN A 112 -33.93 13.15 -8.71
CA GLN A 112 -33.07 11.99 -8.51
C GLN A 112 -33.12 11.09 -9.75
N VAL A 113 -31.97 10.92 -10.40
CA VAL A 113 -31.76 10.03 -11.54
C VAL A 113 -30.83 8.90 -11.09
N VAL A 114 -31.31 7.66 -11.14
CA VAL A 114 -30.57 6.49 -10.66
C VAL A 114 -30.28 5.56 -11.82
N PHE A 115 -29.02 5.25 -12.05
CA PHE A 115 -28.56 4.19 -12.94
C PHE A 115 -28.23 2.97 -12.07
N SER A 116 -29.03 1.92 -12.19
CA SER A 116 -28.97 0.72 -11.34
C SER A 116 -28.63 -0.52 -12.16
N GLY A 117 -27.64 -1.29 -11.70
CA GLY A 117 -27.28 -2.60 -12.29
C GLY A 117 -28.04 -3.78 -11.68
N ALA A 118 -29.00 -3.54 -10.79
CA ALA A 118 -29.75 -4.59 -10.10
C ALA A 118 -31.20 -4.72 -10.56
N TYR A 119 -31.72 -5.94 -10.53
CA TYR A 119 -33.10 -6.29 -10.81
C TYR A 119 -33.86 -6.67 -9.54
N GLU A 120 -35.18 -6.46 -9.55
CA GLU A 120 -36.05 -6.73 -8.40
C GLU A 120 -36.29 -8.23 -8.16
N ILE A 121 -36.20 -8.64 -6.90
CA ILE A 121 -36.51 -9.98 -6.39
C ILE A 121 -37.62 -9.83 -5.34
N SER A 122 -38.75 -10.48 -5.57
CA SER A 122 -39.91 -10.46 -4.68
C SER A 122 -40.64 -11.80 -4.63
N GLY A 123 -41.67 -11.90 -3.77
CA GLY A 123 -42.46 -13.12 -3.59
C GLY A 123 -41.67 -14.17 -2.81
N PHE A 124 -41.16 -13.76 -1.65
CA PHE A 124 -40.49 -14.63 -0.70
C PHE A 124 -41.52 -15.44 0.11
N GLU A 125 -41.08 -16.60 0.59
CA GLU A 125 -41.84 -17.47 1.50
C GLU A 125 -41.17 -17.51 2.87
N GLU A 126 -41.96 -17.54 3.94
CA GLU A 126 -41.44 -17.69 5.31
C GLU A 126 -41.13 -19.16 5.60
N ASN A 127 -39.88 -19.42 6.00
CA ASN A 127 -39.35 -20.74 6.31
C ASN A 127 -38.42 -20.67 7.55
N GLU A 128 -37.79 -21.79 7.89
CA GLU A 128 -36.79 -21.89 8.96
C GLU A 128 -35.53 -22.57 8.43
N ALA A 129 -34.36 -22.03 8.73
CA ALA A 129 -33.05 -22.62 8.44
C ALA A 129 -32.14 -22.37 9.65
N ASN A 130 -31.29 -23.35 10.02
CA ASN A 130 -30.41 -23.27 11.20
C ASN A 130 -31.11 -22.87 12.51
N GLY A 131 -32.40 -23.15 12.65
CA GLY A 131 -33.20 -22.76 13.82
C GLY A 131 -33.57 -21.26 13.88
N VAL A 132 -33.31 -20.50 12.82
CA VAL A 132 -33.73 -19.10 12.66
C VAL A 132 -34.80 -18.97 11.57
N LYS A 133 -35.70 -17.99 11.74
CA LYS A 133 -36.69 -17.64 10.72
C LYS A 133 -35.97 -17.05 9.52
N VAL A 134 -36.27 -17.54 8.32
CA VAL A 134 -35.71 -17.06 7.06
C VAL A 134 -36.82 -16.79 6.05
N PHE A 135 -36.61 -15.83 5.17
CA PHE A 135 -37.38 -15.62 3.96
C PHE A 135 -36.63 -16.24 2.80
N THR A 136 -37.29 -17.13 2.05
CA THR A 136 -36.66 -17.86 0.97
C THR A 136 -37.30 -17.55 -0.38
N LYS A 137 -36.49 -17.54 -1.43
CA LYS A 137 -36.95 -17.44 -2.81
C LYS A 137 -36.27 -18.49 -3.67
N GLN A 138 -37.08 -19.32 -4.35
CA GLN A 138 -36.57 -20.14 -5.44
C GLN A 138 -36.31 -19.25 -6.66
N LEU A 139 -35.06 -19.17 -7.09
CA LEU A 139 -34.66 -18.50 -8.32
C LEU A 139 -34.77 -19.46 -9.51
N ASP A 140 -35.00 -18.89 -10.70
CA ASP A 140 -35.00 -19.65 -11.95
C ASP A 140 -33.56 -19.88 -12.40
N THR A 141 -32.99 -21.03 -12.05
CA THR A 141 -31.60 -21.39 -12.38
C THR A 141 -31.33 -21.59 -13.88
N SER A 142 -32.37 -21.47 -14.73
CA SER A 142 -32.21 -21.46 -16.18
C SER A 142 -32.00 -20.07 -16.78
N ALA A 143 -32.23 -18.99 -16.01
CA ALA A 143 -32.03 -17.62 -16.46
C ALA A 143 -30.57 -17.19 -16.29
N ASP A 144 -29.97 -16.51 -17.27
CA ASP A 144 -28.53 -16.17 -17.22
C ASP A 144 -28.11 -15.29 -16.02
N ASN A 145 -29.06 -14.55 -15.43
CA ASN A 145 -28.84 -13.65 -14.31
C ASN A 145 -29.21 -14.24 -12.93
N TRP A 146 -29.48 -15.55 -12.85
CA TRP A 146 -29.99 -16.18 -11.63
C TRP A 146 -29.01 -16.13 -10.46
N TYR A 147 -27.71 -16.08 -10.73
CA TYR A 147 -26.66 -16.04 -9.73
C TYR A 147 -26.02 -14.66 -9.67
N PHE A 148 -25.77 -14.20 -8.45
CA PHE A 148 -25.18 -12.91 -8.14
C PHE A 148 -24.41 -13.00 -6.83
N LYS A 149 -23.44 -12.12 -6.64
CA LYS A 149 -22.56 -12.10 -5.46
C LYS A 149 -22.85 -10.93 -4.51
N SER A 150 -23.63 -9.94 -4.97
CA SER A 150 -24.14 -8.84 -4.17
C SER A 150 -25.68 -8.79 -4.20
N LEU A 151 -26.26 -8.52 -3.03
CA LEU A 151 -27.70 -8.37 -2.82
C LEU A 151 -27.96 -7.03 -2.14
N PHE A 152 -29.01 -6.33 -2.55
CA PHE A 152 -29.33 -4.99 -2.05
C PHE A 152 -30.76 -4.92 -1.51
N SER A 153 -30.96 -3.99 -0.60
CA SER A 153 -32.26 -3.52 -0.13
C SER A 153 -32.42 -2.04 -0.51
N ASP A 154 -33.56 -1.45 -0.17
CA ASP A 154 -33.75 0.00 -0.28
C ASP A 154 -32.77 0.80 0.59
N ASN A 155 -32.21 0.18 1.65
CA ASN A 155 -31.29 0.80 2.58
C ASN A 155 -29.81 0.51 2.29
N GLY A 156 -29.50 -0.07 1.12
CA GLY A 156 -28.12 -0.41 0.72
C GLY A 156 -27.86 -1.92 0.65
N GLU A 157 -26.58 -2.27 0.56
CA GLU A 157 -26.12 -3.65 0.43
C GLU A 157 -26.49 -4.52 1.65
N VAL A 158 -26.90 -5.76 1.38
CA VAL A 158 -27.27 -6.77 2.36
C VAL A 158 -26.04 -7.63 2.63
N ARG A 159 -25.71 -7.82 3.91
CA ARG A 159 -24.47 -8.48 4.34
C ARG A 159 -24.51 -9.97 3.99
N THR A 160 -23.49 -10.48 3.31
CA THR A 160 -23.28 -11.93 3.15
C THR A 160 -22.87 -12.54 4.48
N THR A 161 -23.28 -13.77 4.75
CA THR A 161 -22.84 -14.51 5.95
C THR A 161 -21.32 -14.65 6.02
N ARG A 162 -20.78 -14.78 7.23
CA ARG A 162 -19.33 -14.86 7.48
C ARG A 162 -19.01 -15.85 8.60
N PHE A 163 -17.90 -16.56 8.51
CA PHE A 163 -17.37 -17.39 9.60
C PHE A 163 -15.87 -17.14 9.85
N PRO A 164 -15.44 -16.94 11.11
CA PRO A 164 -16.28 -16.65 12.27
C PRO A 164 -17.08 -15.35 12.06
N GLU A 165 -18.14 -15.17 12.84
CA GLU A 165 -19.01 -13.99 12.73
C GLU A 165 -18.23 -12.69 12.94
N GLU A 166 -17.32 -12.70 13.93
CA GLU A 166 -16.39 -11.62 14.24
C GLU A 166 -14.95 -12.15 14.35
N GLY A 167 -13.97 -11.25 14.16
CA GLY A 167 -12.55 -11.60 14.23
C GLY A 167 -12.05 -12.38 13.02
N TYR A 168 -10.99 -13.15 13.21
CA TYR A 168 -10.31 -13.92 12.17
C TYR A 168 -9.82 -15.26 12.72
N LEU A 169 -9.61 -16.20 11.82
CA LEU A 169 -8.80 -17.39 12.05
C LEU A 169 -7.35 -17.11 11.63
N THR A 170 -6.42 -17.97 12.05
CA THR A 170 -5.01 -17.89 11.65
C THR A 170 -4.61 -19.18 10.95
N VAL A 171 -3.85 -19.05 9.87
CA VAL A 171 -3.28 -20.19 9.14
C VAL A 171 -2.41 -21.01 10.09
N LYS A 172 -2.58 -22.33 10.13
CA LYS A 172 -1.79 -23.20 11.02
C LYS A 172 -0.44 -23.58 10.42
N ALA A 173 -0.42 -23.87 9.11
CA ALA A 173 0.79 -24.22 8.39
C ALA A 173 0.58 -24.09 6.86
N THR A 174 1.67 -23.91 6.13
CA THR A 174 1.69 -23.96 4.66
C THR A 174 1.58 -25.39 4.14
N ALA A 175 1.15 -25.56 2.88
CA ALA A 175 1.01 -26.86 2.22
C ALA A 175 1.86 -26.95 0.92
N PRO A 176 3.20 -26.90 1.05
CA PRO A 176 4.12 -26.70 -0.07
C PRO A 176 4.09 -27.81 -1.12
N GLU A 177 3.50 -28.96 -0.82
CA GLU A 177 3.34 -30.06 -1.77
C GLU A 177 2.39 -29.76 -2.95
N ASP A 178 1.53 -28.74 -2.83
CA ASP A 178 0.57 -28.34 -3.88
C ASP A 178 0.96 -27.04 -4.62
N ASP A 179 2.05 -26.39 -4.20
CA ASP A 179 2.45 -25.08 -4.69
C ASP A 179 2.86 -25.10 -6.16
N LEU A 180 2.60 -23.99 -6.86
CA LEU A 180 3.06 -23.81 -8.24
C LEU A 180 4.58 -23.68 -8.34
N TRP A 181 5.18 -23.01 -7.35
CA TRP A 181 6.61 -22.75 -7.29
C TRP A 181 7.19 -23.15 -5.94
N ASN A 182 8.51 -23.29 -5.91
CA ASN A 182 9.31 -23.42 -4.70
C ASN A 182 10.31 -22.26 -4.63
N GLU A 183 11.09 -22.21 -3.55
CA GLU A 183 12.09 -21.16 -3.34
C GLU A 183 13.10 -21.01 -4.49
N GLU A 184 13.39 -22.07 -5.25
CA GLU A 184 14.39 -22.05 -6.32
C GLU A 184 13.84 -21.51 -7.66
N ASN A 185 12.53 -21.57 -7.89
CA ASN A 185 11.94 -21.26 -9.19
C ASN A 185 10.79 -20.23 -9.17
N ARG A 186 10.49 -19.64 -8.01
CA ARG A 186 9.52 -18.55 -7.89
C ARG A 186 10.00 -17.29 -8.65
N PRO A 187 9.08 -16.53 -9.28
CA PRO A 187 9.44 -15.34 -10.06
C PRO A 187 9.87 -14.15 -9.19
N TRP A 188 9.34 -14.08 -7.96
CA TRP A 188 9.58 -12.99 -7.02
C TRP A 188 9.49 -13.51 -5.59
N GLU A 189 10.10 -12.79 -4.64
CA GLU A 189 10.37 -13.32 -3.30
C GLU A 189 9.15 -13.43 -2.39
N PHE A 190 8.05 -12.78 -2.71
CA PHE A 190 6.78 -12.95 -1.98
C PHE A 190 5.74 -13.71 -2.78
N THR A 191 6.07 -14.18 -3.99
CA THR A 191 5.11 -14.85 -4.87
C THR A 191 5.32 -16.36 -4.87
N TYR A 192 4.35 -17.12 -4.34
CA TYR A 192 4.46 -18.58 -4.19
C TYR A 192 3.42 -19.38 -4.97
N GLY A 193 2.26 -18.82 -5.32
CA GLY A 193 1.23 -19.55 -6.06
C GLY A 193 0.73 -20.76 -5.28
N GLN A 194 0.45 -20.56 -3.99
CA GLN A 194 0.05 -21.65 -3.12
C GLN A 194 -1.40 -22.03 -3.40
N ARG A 195 -1.67 -23.34 -3.46
CA ARG A 195 -3.00 -23.87 -3.78
C ARG A 195 -3.76 -24.39 -2.59
N SER A 196 -3.10 -24.47 -1.44
CA SER A 196 -3.72 -24.93 -0.22
C SER A 196 -2.94 -24.45 0.99
N PHE A 197 -3.58 -24.53 2.15
CA PHE A 197 -2.94 -24.37 3.44
C PHE A 197 -3.66 -25.27 4.46
N TYR A 198 -3.09 -25.37 5.64
CA TYR A 198 -3.70 -26.08 6.76
C TYR A 198 -4.33 -25.09 7.73
N ALA A 199 -5.62 -25.27 7.99
CA ALA A 199 -6.33 -24.67 9.11
C ALA A 199 -6.11 -25.48 10.39
N ASN A 200 -6.38 -24.85 11.53
CA ASN A 200 -6.56 -25.59 12.77
C ASN A 200 -7.92 -26.29 12.76
N THR A 201 -7.92 -27.62 12.91
CA THR A 201 -9.13 -28.46 12.79
C THR A 201 -10.20 -28.12 13.82
N ASP A 202 -9.79 -27.61 14.98
CA ASP A 202 -10.72 -27.24 16.05
C ASP A 202 -11.43 -25.90 15.79
N ASP A 203 -10.94 -25.11 14.83
CA ASP A 203 -11.40 -23.75 14.56
C ASP A 203 -12.30 -23.64 13.32
N VAL A 204 -12.44 -24.72 12.53
CA VAL A 204 -13.21 -24.75 11.27
C VAL A 204 -14.37 -25.76 11.33
N PRO A 205 -15.47 -25.56 10.58
CA PRO A 205 -16.61 -26.48 10.59
C PRO A 205 -16.23 -27.90 10.14
N ASP A 206 -16.79 -28.94 10.78
CA ASP A 206 -16.57 -30.35 10.39
C ASP A 206 -17.03 -30.63 8.94
N GLU A 207 -18.04 -29.91 8.47
CA GLU A 207 -18.60 -30.00 7.12
C GLU A 207 -19.19 -28.64 6.72
N PHE A 208 -19.15 -28.34 5.43
CA PHE A 208 -19.89 -27.23 4.82
C PHE A 208 -21.03 -27.79 3.97
N HIS A 209 -22.23 -27.20 4.08
CA HIS A 209 -23.42 -27.52 3.28
C HIS A 209 -23.08 -27.51 1.79
N ASN A 210 -22.33 -26.49 1.35
CA ASN A 210 -21.71 -26.45 0.04
C ASN A 210 -20.37 -25.71 0.08
N SER A 211 -19.27 -26.47 0.18
CA SER A 211 -17.93 -25.86 0.24
C SER A 211 -17.57 -24.99 -0.98
N GLU A 212 -18.04 -25.31 -2.19
CA GLU A 212 -17.73 -24.51 -3.39
C GLU A 212 -18.53 -23.18 -3.46
N ASP A 213 -19.47 -22.94 -2.53
CA ASP A 213 -20.11 -21.63 -2.35
C ASP A 213 -19.29 -20.69 -1.48
N VAL A 214 -18.46 -21.26 -0.61
CA VAL A 214 -17.70 -20.52 0.39
C VAL A 214 -16.56 -19.79 -0.29
N ASN A 215 -16.47 -18.48 -0.03
CA ASN A 215 -15.28 -17.71 -0.35
C ASN A 215 -14.38 -17.70 0.88
N ILE A 216 -13.07 -17.74 0.66
CA ILE A 216 -12.06 -17.50 1.67
C ILE A 216 -11.41 -16.15 1.39
N ARG A 217 -11.29 -15.34 2.44
CA ARG A 217 -10.44 -14.16 2.44
C ARG A 217 -9.20 -14.41 3.25
N ILE A 218 -8.03 -14.24 2.63
CA ILE A 218 -6.73 -14.33 3.30
C ILE A 218 -6.13 -12.92 3.30
N LEU A 219 -5.69 -12.46 4.47
CA LEU A 219 -5.12 -11.14 4.68
C LEU A 219 -3.61 -11.30 4.84
N HIS A 220 -2.86 -10.69 3.92
CA HIS A 220 -1.40 -10.61 3.95
C HIS A 220 -0.98 -9.22 4.45
N TYR A 221 0.25 -8.82 4.12
CA TYR A 221 0.78 -7.48 4.38
C TYR A 221 -0.07 -6.39 3.70
N TRP A 222 0.26 -5.96 2.48
CA TRP A 222 -0.45 -4.92 1.72
C TRP A 222 -1.52 -5.47 0.76
N HIS A 223 -1.87 -6.74 0.90
CA HIS A 223 -2.72 -7.43 -0.04
C HIS A 223 -3.69 -8.39 0.65
N ASP A 224 -4.82 -8.61 0.00
CA ASP A 224 -5.85 -9.54 0.39
C ASP A 224 -6.16 -10.46 -0.79
N GLU A 225 -6.39 -11.74 -0.52
CA GLU A 225 -6.82 -12.72 -1.51
C GLU A 225 -8.31 -13.00 -1.32
N LEU A 226 -9.04 -13.20 -2.40
CA LEU A 226 -10.46 -13.57 -2.41
C LEU A 226 -10.73 -14.66 -3.43
N MET A 227 -10.97 -15.87 -2.93
CA MET A 227 -11.13 -17.06 -3.78
C MET A 227 -12.12 -18.04 -3.17
N ASN A 228 -12.59 -19.03 -3.94
CA ASN A 228 -13.48 -20.07 -3.45
C ASN A 228 -12.69 -21.25 -2.86
N ILE A 229 -13.31 -21.99 -1.95
CA ILE A 229 -12.82 -23.32 -1.57
C ILE A 229 -13.00 -24.26 -2.76
N LYS A 230 -11.93 -25.00 -3.11
CA LYS A 230 -11.95 -26.04 -4.13
C LYS A 230 -11.98 -27.45 -3.56
N SER A 231 -11.37 -27.65 -2.40
CA SER A 231 -11.44 -28.91 -1.67
C SER A 231 -11.28 -28.67 -0.17
N TYR A 232 -11.88 -29.53 0.64
CA TYR A 232 -11.82 -29.43 2.09
C TYR A 232 -11.66 -30.81 2.71
N ASN A 233 -10.70 -30.96 3.62
CA ASN A 233 -10.50 -32.16 4.42
C ASN A 233 -10.51 -31.80 5.90
N ALA A 234 -11.65 -32.05 6.57
CA ALA A 234 -11.83 -31.74 7.98
C ALA A 234 -10.92 -32.54 8.92
N GLU A 235 -10.52 -33.77 8.55
CA GLU A 235 -9.63 -34.60 9.40
C GLU A 235 -8.22 -34.01 9.48
N THR A 236 -7.74 -33.39 8.40
CA THR A 236 -6.40 -32.80 8.33
C THR A 236 -6.40 -31.28 8.49
N GLY A 237 -7.55 -30.63 8.32
CA GLY A 237 -7.68 -29.17 8.22
C GLY A 237 -7.20 -28.61 6.88
N LYS A 238 -6.95 -29.45 5.86
CA LYS A 238 -6.44 -28.98 4.57
C LYS A 238 -7.55 -28.31 3.76
N ILE A 239 -7.33 -27.05 3.38
CA ILE A 239 -8.22 -26.27 2.52
C ILE A 239 -7.51 -26.05 1.19
N GLY A 240 -8.09 -26.56 0.11
CA GLY A 240 -7.66 -26.29 -1.26
C GLY A 240 -8.38 -25.08 -1.83
N LEU A 241 -7.65 -24.26 -2.57
CA LEU A 241 -8.06 -22.98 -3.14
C LEU A 241 -8.47 -23.14 -4.60
N SER A 242 -9.47 -22.39 -5.06
CA SER A 242 -9.92 -22.42 -6.46
C SER A 242 -8.90 -21.87 -7.43
N ARG A 243 -8.04 -20.97 -6.96
CA ARG A 243 -6.95 -20.33 -7.70
C ARG A 243 -5.70 -20.28 -6.80
N PRO A 244 -4.49 -20.25 -7.36
CA PRO A 244 -3.28 -20.08 -6.57
C PRO A 244 -3.15 -18.65 -6.02
N SER A 245 -2.63 -18.50 -4.80
CA SER A 245 -2.41 -17.20 -4.15
C SER A 245 -1.31 -16.39 -4.82
N THR A 246 -1.51 -15.08 -4.96
CA THR A 246 -0.47 -14.18 -5.49
C THR A 246 0.69 -14.01 -4.53
N MET A 247 0.40 -13.97 -3.23
CA MET A 247 1.39 -13.88 -2.16
C MET A 247 1.60 -15.21 -1.43
N GLU A 248 2.73 -15.29 -0.71
CA GLU A 248 2.98 -16.33 0.28
C GLU A 248 1.90 -16.28 1.37
N ILE A 249 1.23 -17.41 1.58
CA ILE A 249 0.37 -17.69 2.72
C ILE A 249 1.28 -18.16 3.86
N ARG A 250 1.36 -17.36 4.92
CA ARG A 250 2.20 -17.61 6.10
C ARG A 250 1.36 -18.16 7.23
N ASP A 251 2.01 -18.84 8.19
CA ASP A 251 1.37 -19.36 9.42
C ASP A 251 0.96 -18.27 10.43
N ILE A 252 1.17 -17.01 10.08
CA ILE A 252 0.67 -15.83 10.80
C ILE A 252 -0.45 -15.11 10.05
N ASP A 253 -0.74 -15.50 8.80
CA ASP A 253 -1.76 -14.83 8.01
C ASP A 253 -3.15 -15.09 8.58
N ARG A 254 -3.94 -14.02 8.60
CA ARG A 254 -5.32 -14.02 9.09
C ARG A 254 -6.23 -14.41 7.93
N TYR A 255 -7.25 -15.21 8.20
CA TYR A 255 -8.26 -15.53 7.20
C TYR A 255 -9.64 -15.69 7.82
N TYR A 256 -10.66 -15.64 6.97
CA TYR A 256 -12.04 -15.95 7.33
C TYR A 256 -12.82 -16.39 6.10
N PHE A 257 -14.01 -16.95 6.31
CA PHE A 257 -14.89 -17.40 5.25
C PHE A 257 -16.07 -16.44 5.07
N GLU A 258 -16.50 -16.26 3.83
CA GLU A 258 -17.72 -15.53 3.44
C GLU A 258 -18.66 -16.48 2.70
N ASN A 259 -19.97 -16.18 2.73
CA ASN A 259 -21.01 -16.98 2.08
C ASN A 259 -21.10 -18.42 2.63
N VAL A 260 -21.09 -18.55 3.96
CA VAL A 260 -21.19 -19.81 4.70
C VAL A 260 -22.63 -20.04 5.15
N PHE A 261 -23.27 -21.13 4.72
CA PHE A 261 -24.65 -21.43 5.08
C PHE A 261 -24.83 -21.65 6.58
N GLU A 262 -23.89 -22.34 7.23
CA GLU A 262 -23.91 -22.64 8.67
C GLU A 262 -23.85 -21.37 9.53
N ALA A 263 -23.33 -20.27 8.97
CA ALA A 263 -23.24 -18.99 9.63
C ALA A 263 -24.51 -18.14 9.48
N LEU A 264 -25.49 -18.55 8.68
CA LEU A 264 -26.75 -17.80 8.47
C LEU A 264 -27.55 -17.72 9.77
N ASN A 265 -27.47 -16.59 10.49
CA ASN A 265 -28.12 -16.46 11.78
C ASN A 265 -28.60 -15.03 12.12
N GLU A 266 -27.91 -13.96 11.69
CA GLU A 266 -28.19 -12.59 12.15
C GLU A 266 -29.18 -11.87 11.22
N PRO A 267 -30.06 -10.99 11.74
CA PRO A 267 -30.96 -10.20 10.92
C PRO A 267 -30.23 -9.33 9.89
N GLY A 268 -30.67 -9.42 8.63
CA GLY A 268 -30.04 -8.71 7.52
C GLY A 268 -28.92 -9.48 6.81
N GLU A 269 -28.71 -10.75 7.16
CA GLU A 269 -27.82 -11.66 6.43
C GLU A 269 -28.54 -12.41 5.31
N TRP A 270 -27.78 -12.83 4.30
CA TRP A 270 -28.28 -13.68 3.23
C TRP A 270 -27.26 -14.72 2.78
N TYR A 271 -27.78 -15.78 2.14
CA TYR A 271 -27.01 -16.84 1.48
C TYR A 271 -27.76 -17.30 0.22
N LEU A 272 -27.03 -17.54 -0.87
CA LEU A 272 -27.58 -18.13 -2.09
C LEU A 272 -26.94 -19.50 -2.33
N ASP A 273 -27.76 -20.54 -2.22
CA ASP A 273 -27.35 -21.92 -2.49
C ASP A 273 -27.25 -22.14 -4.01
N LYS A 274 -26.03 -22.31 -4.53
CA LYS A 274 -25.83 -22.49 -5.98
C LYS A 274 -26.40 -23.82 -6.50
N VAL A 275 -26.48 -24.84 -5.66
CA VAL A 275 -26.92 -26.18 -6.08
C VAL A 275 -28.43 -26.23 -6.16
N SER A 276 -29.13 -25.69 -5.17
CA SER A 276 -30.59 -25.70 -5.13
C SER A 276 -31.24 -24.48 -5.79
N GLY A 277 -30.51 -23.39 -5.97
CA GLY A 277 -31.04 -22.12 -6.49
C GLY A 277 -31.95 -21.38 -5.51
N VAL A 278 -31.84 -21.70 -4.21
CA VAL A 278 -32.64 -21.06 -3.15
C VAL A 278 -31.84 -19.91 -2.54
N LEU A 279 -32.41 -18.70 -2.63
CA LEU A 279 -31.96 -17.53 -1.89
C LEU A 279 -32.58 -17.56 -0.48
N TYR A 280 -31.75 -17.45 0.54
CA TYR A 280 -32.13 -17.34 1.95
C TYR A 280 -31.80 -15.94 2.46
N TYR A 281 -32.72 -15.34 3.21
CA TYR A 281 -32.55 -14.04 3.84
C TYR A 281 -33.07 -14.08 5.28
N VAL A 282 -32.29 -13.63 6.25
CA VAL A 282 -32.75 -13.49 7.63
C VAL A 282 -33.42 -12.11 7.76
N PRO A 283 -34.75 -12.04 7.96
CA PRO A 283 -35.45 -10.77 7.96
C PRO A 283 -35.16 -9.93 9.19
N LYS A 284 -35.06 -8.62 8.99
CA LYS A 284 -35.02 -7.63 10.08
C LYS A 284 -36.38 -7.51 10.77
N ASP A 285 -36.37 -6.95 11.97
CA ASP A 285 -37.57 -6.75 12.77
C ASP A 285 -38.64 -5.97 11.99
N GLY A 286 -39.82 -6.59 11.84
CA GLY A 286 -40.99 -5.99 11.17
C GLY A 286 -41.10 -6.26 9.67
N GLU A 287 -40.09 -6.83 9.03
CA GLU A 287 -40.17 -7.24 7.62
C GLU A 287 -41.11 -8.44 7.44
N LYS A 288 -41.78 -8.49 6.29
CA LYS A 288 -42.74 -9.55 5.91
C LYS A 288 -42.40 -10.10 4.53
N ALA A 289 -42.48 -11.43 4.39
CA ALA A 289 -42.07 -12.12 3.18
C ALA A 289 -42.88 -11.71 1.93
N ASP A 290 -44.19 -11.44 2.10
CA ASP A 290 -45.10 -11.10 1.01
C ASP A 290 -44.94 -9.67 0.48
N THR A 291 -44.27 -8.79 1.24
CA THR A 291 -43.99 -7.40 0.84
C THR A 291 -42.50 -7.08 0.71
N LEU A 292 -41.61 -8.03 0.98
CA LEU A 292 -40.19 -7.83 0.86
C LEU A 292 -39.78 -7.78 -0.62
N THR A 293 -39.08 -6.71 -0.98
CA THR A 293 -38.35 -6.60 -2.24
C THR A 293 -36.87 -6.44 -1.92
N LEU A 294 -36.06 -7.32 -2.50
CA LEU A 294 -34.60 -7.19 -2.55
C LEU A 294 -34.17 -7.01 -4.01
N TYR A 295 -32.91 -6.66 -4.23
CA TYR A 295 -32.39 -6.43 -5.58
C TYR A 295 -31.10 -7.23 -5.77
N GLY A 296 -31.06 -8.13 -6.74
CA GLY A 296 -29.84 -8.83 -7.15
C GLY A 296 -29.19 -8.13 -8.33
N SER A 297 -27.87 -8.17 -8.46
CA SER A 297 -27.15 -7.61 -9.62
C SER A 297 -26.26 -8.63 -10.28
N ASN A 298 -26.15 -8.59 -11.59
CA ASN A 298 -25.18 -9.36 -12.39
C ASN A 298 -24.39 -8.44 -13.35
N VAL A 299 -24.43 -7.13 -13.10
CA VAL A 299 -23.82 -6.09 -13.92
C VAL A 299 -22.66 -5.48 -13.14
N ASP A 300 -21.46 -5.54 -13.69
CA ASP A 300 -20.25 -4.93 -13.12
C ASP A 300 -19.91 -3.56 -13.73
N ARG A 301 -20.48 -3.24 -14.91
CA ARG A 301 -20.29 -1.98 -15.64
C ARG A 301 -21.62 -1.33 -16.02
N LEU A 302 -21.76 -0.03 -15.72
CA LEU A 302 -22.93 0.76 -16.12
C LEU A 302 -22.65 1.64 -17.33
N VAL A 303 -21.42 2.15 -17.48
CA VAL A 303 -21.05 3.03 -18.59
C VAL A 303 -19.66 2.65 -19.12
N ASP A 304 -19.57 2.52 -20.45
CA ASP A 304 -18.31 2.32 -21.16
C ASP A 304 -18.13 3.43 -22.19
N ILE A 305 -17.09 4.23 -22.08
CA ILE A 305 -16.73 5.28 -23.05
C ILE A 305 -15.40 4.91 -23.68
N ASN A 306 -15.40 4.63 -24.98
CA ASN A 306 -14.21 4.17 -25.68
C ASN A 306 -14.08 4.78 -27.08
N GLY A 307 -13.16 5.72 -27.26
CA GLY A 307 -12.90 6.30 -28.58
C GLY A 307 -13.87 7.40 -28.99
N VAL A 308 -14.51 8.08 -28.04
CA VAL A 308 -15.41 9.22 -28.28
C VAL A 308 -15.26 10.30 -27.22
N ASP A 309 -15.12 11.54 -27.68
CA ASP A 309 -14.84 12.69 -26.84
C ASP A 309 -16.11 13.37 -26.32
N GLY A 310 -16.01 14.03 -25.17
CA GLY A 310 -17.03 14.94 -24.69
C GLY A 310 -18.31 14.27 -24.16
N ILE A 311 -18.27 12.98 -23.84
CA ILE A 311 -19.39 12.31 -23.14
C ILE A 311 -19.27 12.60 -21.65
N SER A 312 -20.26 13.28 -21.07
CA SER A 312 -20.22 13.74 -19.67
C SER A 312 -21.53 13.45 -18.94
N PHE A 313 -21.46 13.32 -17.62
CA PHE A 313 -22.62 13.09 -16.76
C PHE A 313 -22.69 14.12 -15.63
N GLU A 314 -23.90 14.62 -15.35
CA GLU A 314 -24.15 15.57 -14.27
C GLU A 314 -25.39 15.21 -13.45
N GLY A 315 -25.25 15.07 -12.13
CA GLY A 315 -26.38 14.81 -11.23
C GLY A 315 -26.93 13.39 -11.27
N VAL A 316 -26.12 12.40 -11.67
CA VAL A 316 -26.55 10.99 -11.80
C VAL A 316 -26.01 10.16 -10.65
N ARG A 317 -26.86 9.31 -10.07
CA ARG A 317 -26.44 8.26 -9.14
C ARG A 317 -26.17 6.96 -9.88
N PHE A 318 -24.98 6.39 -9.74
CA PHE A 318 -24.60 5.06 -10.21
C PHE A 318 -24.61 4.10 -9.03
N THR A 319 -25.35 2.99 -9.11
CA THR A 319 -25.52 2.10 -7.95
C THR A 319 -25.83 0.65 -8.30
N ARG A 320 -25.67 -0.23 -7.30
CA ARG A 320 -26.16 -1.62 -7.29
C ARG A 320 -25.59 -2.44 -8.45
N THR A 321 -24.27 -2.47 -8.55
CA THR A 321 -23.53 -3.34 -9.47
C THR A 321 -22.92 -4.50 -8.69
N ASP A 322 -22.83 -5.67 -9.31
CA ASP A 322 -22.12 -6.82 -8.75
C ASP A 322 -20.60 -6.68 -8.93
N TRP A 323 -19.85 -7.59 -8.32
CA TRP A 323 -18.41 -7.71 -8.52
C TRP A 323 -18.08 -8.97 -9.32
N THR A 324 -17.09 -8.85 -10.19
CA THR A 324 -16.54 -9.96 -10.98
C THR A 324 -15.11 -10.26 -10.55
N GLU A 325 -14.66 -11.51 -10.75
CA GLU A 325 -13.26 -11.83 -10.53
C GLU A 325 -12.38 -10.91 -11.40
N PRO A 326 -11.40 -10.21 -10.80
CA PRO A 326 -10.58 -9.28 -11.57
C PRO A 326 -9.82 -10.00 -12.67
N LYS A 327 -9.82 -9.41 -13.87
CA LYS A 327 -9.06 -9.88 -15.03
C LYS A 327 -8.16 -8.76 -15.50
N ALA A 328 -6.94 -9.13 -15.88
CA ALA A 328 -6.00 -8.17 -16.42
C ALA A 328 -6.59 -7.48 -17.65
N ASP A 329 -6.57 -6.15 -17.68
CA ASP A 329 -6.92 -5.36 -18.85
C ASP A 329 -5.65 -4.90 -19.57
N GLY A 330 -5.74 -4.68 -20.88
CA GLY A 330 -4.72 -4.08 -21.77
C GLY A 330 -3.27 -4.11 -21.27
N PHE A 331 -2.93 -3.20 -20.35
CA PHE A 331 -1.60 -3.01 -19.75
C PHE A 331 -1.02 -4.27 -19.10
N TYR A 332 -1.86 -5.04 -18.41
CA TYR A 332 -1.45 -6.22 -17.66
C TYR A 332 -1.89 -7.53 -18.35
N ALA A 333 -2.52 -7.43 -19.53
CA ALA A 333 -2.92 -8.60 -20.30
C ALA A 333 -1.69 -9.41 -20.73
N GLY A 334 -1.76 -10.73 -20.59
CA GLY A 334 -0.62 -11.63 -20.84
C GLY A 334 0.49 -11.51 -19.80
N THR A 335 0.23 -10.88 -18.65
CA THR A 335 1.15 -10.99 -17.52
C THR A 335 1.16 -12.40 -16.97
N TRP A 336 2.27 -12.75 -16.33
CA TRP A 336 2.45 -14.04 -15.70
C TRP A 336 1.33 -14.38 -14.69
N TRP A 337 0.71 -13.39 -14.04
CA TRP A 337 -0.42 -13.59 -13.14
C TRP A 337 -1.61 -14.22 -13.87
N GLU A 338 -1.98 -13.64 -15.01
CA GLU A 338 -3.09 -14.09 -15.84
C GLU A 338 -2.81 -15.47 -16.47
N GLU A 339 -1.59 -15.68 -16.98
CA GLU A 339 -1.20 -16.96 -17.61
C GLU A 339 -1.27 -18.15 -16.64
N ASN A 340 -1.14 -17.91 -15.33
CA ASN A 340 -1.16 -18.94 -14.29
C ASN A 340 -2.47 -19.01 -13.49
N ASP A 341 -3.50 -18.24 -13.90
CA ASP A 341 -4.81 -18.17 -13.24
C ASP A 341 -4.71 -17.82 -11.74
N MET A 342 -3.69 -17.04 -11.39
CA MET A 342 -3.44 -16.51 -10.04
C MET A 342 -4.57 -15.59 -9.60
N ASP A 343 -4.77 -15.39 -8.29
CA ASP A 343 -5.73 -14.38 -7.83
C ASP A 343 -5.37 -12.95 -8.28
N PHE A 344 -6.22 -11.98 -7.93
CA PHE A 344 -6.01 -10.58 -8.32
C PHE A 344 -4.76 -9.98 -7.66
N PRO A 345 -4.03 -9.09 -8.33
CA PRO A 345 -2.82 -8.48 -7.79
C PRO A 345 -3.10 -7.37 -6.77
N GLN A 346 -2.04 -6.93 -6.10
CA GLN A 346 -2.05 -5.76 -5.20
C GLN A 346 -2.72 -4.52 -5.79
N ALA A 347 -3.18 -3.64 -4.88
CA ALA A 347 -3.91 -2.41 -5.21
C ALA A 347 -5.26 -2.63 -5.92
N ALA A 348 -5.71 -3.89 -6.04
CA ALA A 348 -6.87 -4.27 -6.85
C ALA A 348 -6.83 -3.72 -8.28
N ILE A 349 -5.62 -3.61 -8.86
CA ILE A 349 -5.38 -2.84 -10.10
C ILE A 349 -6.14 -3.39 -11.33
N PHE A 350 -6.53 -4.68 -11.30
CA PHE A 350 -7.30 -5.35 -12.36
C PHE A 350 -8.82 -5.17 -12.22
N VAL A 351 -9.31 -4.59 -11.12
CA VAL A 351 -10.75 -4.33 -10.97
C VAL A 351 -11.14 -3.20 -11.92
N ASP A 352 -12.06 -3.49 -12.83
CA ASP A 352 -12.48 -2.54 -13.86
C ASP A 352 -13.46 -1.48 -13.32
N GLY A 353 -13.67 -0.43 -14.10
CA GLY A 353 -14.55 0.69 -13.81
C GLY A 353 -16.03 0.38 -14.06
N VAL A 354 -16.90 0.75 -13.10
CA VAL A 354 -18.34 0.85 -13.30
C VAL A 354 -18.66 1.92 -14.34
N VAL A 355 -17.92 3.04 -14.28
CA VAL A 355 -17.77 4.00 -15.37
C VAL A 355 -16.34 3.91 -15.90
N ALA A 356 -16.17 3.23 -17.04
CA ALA A 356 -14.87 3.01 -17.67
C ALA A 356 -14.67 3.97 -18.86
N VAL A 357 -13.52 4.62 -18.94
CA VAL A 357 -13.19 5.61 -19.98
C VAL A 357 -11.84 5.30 -20.59
N ARG A 358 -11.77 5.18 -21.91
CA ARG A 358 -10.57 4.86 -22.70
C ARG A 358 -10.56 5.65 -24.01
N TYR A 359 -9.37 6.07 -24.44
CA TYR A 359 -9.13 6.77 -25.70
C TYR A 359 -10.11 7.92 -25.96
N ALA A 360 -10.35 8.74 -24.94
CA ALA A 360 -11.36 9.78 -24.96
C ALA A 360 -10.85 11.05 -24.26
N GLU A 361 -11.30 12.21 -24.74
CA GLU A 361 -10.97 13.50 -24.17
C GLU A 361 -12.22 14.27 -23.72
N ASN A 362 -12.05 15.14 -22.71
CA ASN A 362 -13.12 16.01 -22.19
C ASN A 362 -14.32 15.26 -21.60
N VAL A 363 -14.04 14.19 -20.83
CA VAL A 363 -15.06 13.42 -20.12
C VAL A 363 -15.17 13.92 -18.68
N HIS A 364 -16.35 14.40 -18.29
CA HIS A 364 -16.57 15.01 -16.98
C HIS A 364 -17.72 14.35 -16.23
N LEU A 365 -17.47 13.92 -15.00
CA LEU A 365 -18.48 13.46 -14.07
C LEU A 365 -18.62 14.51 -12.96
N LYS A 366 -19.78 15.17 -12.89
CA LYS A 366 -20.00 16.32 -12.01
C LYS A 366 -21.23 16.17 -11.15
N ASN A 367 -21.12 16.44 -9.85
CA ASN A 367 -22.26 16.33 -8.93
C ASN A 367 -22.93 14.94 -8.99
N CYS A 368 -22.14 13.89 -9.25
CA CYS A 368 -22.63 12.51 -9.34
C CYS A 368 -22.49 11.79 -8.00
N GLU A 369 -23.26 10.74 -7.82
CA GLU A 369 -23.17 9.85 -6.66
C GLU A 369 -22.80 8.44 -7.13
N PHE A 370 -21.88 7.79 -6.43
CA PHE A 370 -21.45 6.42 -6.69
C PHE A 370 -21.65 5.62 -5.42
N THR A 371 -22.67 4.75 -5.38
CA THR A 371 -23.08 4.10 -4.14
C THR A 371 -23.27 2.60 -4.32
N HIS A 372 -22.73 1.77 -3.43
CA HIS A 372 -22.92 0.31 -3.47
C HIS A 372 -22.48 -0.30 -4.81
N LEU A 373 -21.20 -0.19 -5.10
CA LEU A 373 -20.60 -0.62 -6.36
C LEU A 373 -19.64 -1.80 -6.14
N GLY A 374 -19.70 -2.79 -7.01
CA GLY A 374 -18.89 -4.02 -6.95
C GLY A 374 -17.52 -3.91 -7.61
N GLY A 375 -17.25 -2.81 -8.31
CA GLY A 375 -15.97 -2.54 -8.99
C GLY A 375 -15.29 -1.25 -8.56
N THR A 376 -14.34 -0.80 -9.38
CA THR A 376 -13.79 0.56 -9.29
C THR A 376 -14.88 1.54 -9.75
N ALA A 377 -15.16 2.63 -9.04
CA ALA A 377 -16.31 3.47 -9.42
C ALA A 377 -16.07 4.20 -10.76
N VAL A 378 -14.92 4.89 -10.89
CA VAL A 378 -14.51 5.59 -12.13
C VAL A 378 -13.10 5.19 -12.52
N LYS A 379 -12.91 4.70 -13.76
CA LYS A 379 -11.60 4.31 -14.29
C LYS A 379 -11.26 5.11 -15.55
N PHE A 380 -10.37 6.09 -15.43
CA PHE A 380 -9.72 6.75 -16.57
C PHE A 380 -8.48 5.93 -17.00
N GLY A 381 -8.67 5.07 -18.00
CA GLY A 381 -7.64 4.18 -18.51
C GLY A 381 -6.75 4.83 -19.57
N PHE A 382 -6.38 4.03 -20.57
CA PHE A 382 -5.49 4.43 -21.66
C PHE A 382 -5.99 5.62 -22.46
N GLY A 383 -5.07 6.54 -22.77
CA GLY A 383 -5.28 7.61 -23.74
C GLY A 383 -6.33 8.63 -23.32
N VAL A 384 -6.66 8.72 -22.02
CA VAL A 384 -7.65 9.67 -21.51
C VAL A 384 -7.00 11.03 -21.26
N LYS A 385 -7.63 12.11 -21.71
CA LYS A 385 -7.11 13.47 -21.50
C LYS A 385 -8.15 14.51 -21.14
N ASN A 386 -7.74 15.51 -20.37
CA ASN A 386 -8.55 16.70 -20.05
C ASN A 386 -9.91 16.33 -19.42
N SER A 387 -9.90 15.33 -18.53
CA SER A 387 -11.11 14.72 -17.95
C SER A 387 -11.16 14.93 -16.45
N SER A 388 -12.36 14.89 -15.87
CA SER A 388 -12.52 15.20 -14.44
C SER A 388 -13.63 14.44 -13.71
N VAL A 389 -13.43 14.32 -12.40
CA VAL A 389 -14.42 13.89 -11.40
C VAL A 389 -14.50 15.01 -10.36
N GLU A 390 -15.62 15.72 -10.34
CA GLU A 390 -15.77 16.95 -9.55
C GLU A 390 -17.06 17.01 -8.74
N ASN A 391 -16.92 17.33 -7.45
CA ASN A 391 -18.06 17.48 -6.52
C ASN A 391 -18.94 16.22 -6.44
N CYS A 392 -18.32 15.04 -6.53
CA CYS A 392 -19.01 13.75 -6.46
C CYS A 392 -18.94 13.15 -5.05
N TYR A 393 -19.92 12.30 -4.74
CA TYR A 393 -19.98 11.53 -3.50
C TYR A 393 -19.81 10.04 -3.79
N PHE A 394 -18.98 9.36 -3.01
CA PHE A 394 -18.73 7.92 -3.12
C PHE A 394 -19.02 7.24 -1.78
N GLU A 395 -19.81 6.16 -1.82
CA GLU A 395 -20.12 5.36 -0.63
C GLU A 395 -20.16 3.87 -0.96
N ASN A 396 -19.50 3.07 -0.11
CA ASN A 396 -19.54 1.62 -0.19
C ASN A 396 -19.10 1.10 -1.57
N ILE A 397 -17.84 1.37 -1.88
CA ILE A 397 -17.17 0.95 -3.10
C ILE A 397 -16.35 -0.31 -2.80
N ALA A 398 -16.60 -1.38 -3.55
CA ALA A 398 -15.89 -2.64 -3.42
C ALA A 398 -14.38 -2.49 -3.61
N ALA A 399 -13.96 -1.66 -4.58
CA ALA A 399 -12.56 -1.41 -4.92
C ALA A 399 -12.20 0.09 -4.87
N THR A 400 -11.50 0.59 -5.90
CA THR A 400 -10.98 1.96 -5.98
C THR A 400 -12.09 2.95 -6.29
N ALA A 401 -12.13 4.13 -5.67
CA ALA A 401 -13.15 5.13 -6.01
C ALA A 401 -12.83 5.81 -7.35
N VAL A 402 -11.63 6.37 -7.49
CA VAL A 402 -11.20 6.99 -8.76
C VAL A 402 -9.81 6.49 -9.15
N TYR A 403 -9.72 5.88 -10.33
CA TYR A 403 -8.47 5.48 -10.95
C TYR A 403 -8.13 6.36 -12.15
N ALA A 404 -6.86 6.74 -12.31
CA ALA A 404 -6.33 7.40 -13.50
C ALA A 404 -4.95 6.86 -13.89
N GLY A 405 -4.82 6.26 -15.08
CA GLY A 405 -3.54 5.70 -15.51
C GLY A 405 -3.54 5.18 -16.93
N GLY A 406 -2.53 5.61 -17.68
CA GLY A 406 -2.22 5.15 -19.03
C GLY A 406 -1.20 4.01 -19.06
N GLU A 407 -0.33 4.01 -20.07
CA GLU A 407 0.87 3.17 -20.12
C GLU A 407 2.13 3.97 -19.75
N ASN A 408 3.16 3.32 -19.20
CA ASN A 408 4.47 3.96 -19.01
C ASN A 408 5.18 4.21 -20.35
N CYS A 409 4.77 5.24 -21.06
CA CYS A 409 5.23 5.56 -22.41
C CYS A 409 5.63 7.04 -22.54
N LEU A 410 6.13 7.41 -23.72
CA LEU A 410 6.42 8.81 -24.04
C LEU A 410 5.14 9.57 -24.42
N PRO A 411 5.11 10.92 -24.27
CA PRO A 411 3.89 11.72 -24.44
C PRO A 411 3.16 11.63 -25.80
N ASP A 412 3.85 11.17 -26.85
CA ASP A 412 3.31 11.04 -28.21
C ASP A 412 2.61 9.69 -28.47
N HIS A 413 2.65 8.77 -27.50
CA HIS A 413 1.99 7.47 -27.59
C HIS A 413 0.48 7.57 -27.35
N GLU A 414 -0.31 6.71 -28.01
CA GLU A 414 -1.78 6.74 -27.93
C GLU A 414 -2.32 6.37 -26.55
N ASN A 415 -1.59 5.55 -25.79
CA ASN A 415 -1.93 5.17 -24.41
C ASN A 415 -1.52 6.21 -23.36
N TYR A 416 -1.01 7.38 -23.76
CA TYR A 416 -0.58 8.42 -22.83
C TYR A 416 -1.78 9.15 -22.20
N THR A 417 -1.93 8.99 -20.88
CA THR A 417 -2.99 9.62 -20.09
C THR A 417 -2.46 10.88 -19.41
N GLN A 418 -3.19 12.00 -19.51
CA GLN A 418 -2.74 13.27 -18.93
C GLN A 418 -3.86 14.25 -18.60
N ASN A 419 -3.55 15.28 -17.80
CA ASN A 419 -4.47 16.38 -17.45
C ASN A 419 -5.78 15.88 -16.83
N ILE A 420 -5.67 15.17 -15.71
CA ILE A 420 -6.82 14.63 -14.96
C ILE A 420 -7.08 15.49 -13.72
N THR A 421 -8.35 15.85 -13.49
CA THR A 421 -8.76 16.61 -12.30
C THR A 421 -9.69 15.79 -11.42
N ILE A 422 -9.31 15.59 -10.16
CA ILE A 422 -10.09 14.88 -9.14
C ILE A 422 -10.24 15.84 -7.96
N LYS A 423 -11.39 16.50 -7.89
CA LYS A 423 -11.55 17.67 -7.03
C LYS A 423 -12.87 17.72 -6.29
N ASN A 424 -12.82 18.18 -5.03
CA ASN A 424 -13.99 18.42 -4.19
C ASN A 424 -14.87 17.16 -4.00
N ASN A 425 -14.29 15.96 -4.01
CA ASN A 425 -15.04 14.72 -3.84
C ASN A 425 -15.00 14.23 -2.39
N GLU A 426 -16.11 13.67 -1.92
CA GLU A 426 -16.18 12.94 -0.66
C GLU A 426 -16.17 11.44 -0.95
N ILE A 427 -15.15 10.75 -0.45
CA ILE A 427 -14.93 9.33 -0.63
C ILE A 427 -15.03 8.65 0.72
N TYR A 428 -16.12 7.93 0.92
CA TYR A 428 -16.46 7.24 2.15
C TYR A 428 -16.61 5.73 1.87
N LYS A 429 -16.06 4.87 2.73
CA LYS A 429 -16.20 3.41 2.63
C LYS A 429 -15.76 2.82 1.29
N TYR A 430 -14.46 2.89 0.98
CA TYR A 430 -13.87 2.21 -0.18
C TYR A 430 -13.09 0.94 0.21
N GLY A 431 -12.75 0.11 -0.78
CA GLY A 431 -12.05 -1.16 -0.57
C GLY A 431 -12.88 -2.20 0.18
N ARG A 432 -14.21 -2.16 0.08
CA ARG A 432 -15.10 -3.03 0.89
C ARG A 432 -15.14 -4.49 0.47
N LYS A 433 -14.66 -4.81 -0.74
CA LYS A 433 -14.51 -6.19 -1.23
C LYS A 433 -13.09 -6.56 -1.61
N PHE A 434 -12.32 -5.59 -2.09
CA PHE A 434 -10.90 -5.70 -2.41
C PHE A 434 -10.16 -4.76 -1.47
N PHE A 435 -9.65 -5.28 -0.35
CA PHE A 435 -9.22 -4.47 0.78
C PHE A 435 -7.98 -3.65 0.44
N SER A 436 -7.13 -4.18 -0.42
CA SER A 436 -5.95 -3.49 -0.95
C SER A 436 -6.26 -2.36 -1.93
N ALA A 437 -7.53 -2.12 -2.27
CA ALA A 437 -7.91 -1.00 -3.14
C ALA A 437 -7.69 0.38 -2.49
N ILE A 438 -7.63 1.41 -3.33
CA ILE A 438 -7.19 2.76 -2.94
C ILE A 438 -8.34 3.77 -3.12
N GLY A 439 -8.40 4.83 -2.32
CA GLY A 439 -9.39 5.89 -2.53
C GLY A 439 -9.22 6.56 -3.90
N ILE A 440 -8.06 7.19 -4.12
CA ILE A 440 -7.66 7.79 -5.40
C ILE A 440 -6.33 7.18 -5.87
N HIS A 441 -6.35 6.50 -7.01
CA HIS A 441 -5.18 5.80 -7.53
C HIS A 441 -4.73 6.39 -8.86
N ILE A 442 -3.51 6.95 -8.89
CA ILE A 442 -2.89 7.47 -10.10
C ILE A 442 -1.65 6.64 -10.44
N THR A 443 -1.66 5.91 -11.54
CA THR A 443 -0.47 5.21 -12.02
C THR A 443 0.21 6.07 -13.09
N PHE A 444 0.25 5.66 -14.36
CA PHE A 444 0.96 6.32 -15.45
C PHE A 444 0.17 7.51 -16.04
N CYS A 445 0.05 8.60 -15.28
CA CYS A 445 -0.63 9.83 -15.70
C CYS A 445 0.30 11.05 -15.57
N ASP A 446 0.48 11.83 -16.63
CA ASP A 446 1.19 13.12 -16.57
C ASP A 446 0.22 14.23 -16.21
N THR A 447 0.58 15.07 -15.22
CA THR A 447 -0.20 16.25 -14.84
C THR A 447 -1.59 15.89 -14.33
N ALA A 448 -1.76 15.90 -13.01
CA ALA A 448 -3.06 15.72 -12.38
C ALA A 448 -3.23 16.63 -11.17
N GLU A 449 -4.49 17.04 -10.94
CA GLU A 449 -4.89 17.78 -9.75
C GLU A 449 -5.74 16.87 -8.86
N VAL A 450 -5.24 16.55 -7.67
CA VAL A 450 -5.98 15.84 -6.60
C VAL A 450 -6.17 16.81 -5.45
N VAL A 451 -7.26 17.56 -5.48
CA VAL A 451 -7.40 18.79 -4.69
C VAL A 451 -8.72 18.83 -3.92
N ASN A 452 -8.66 19.23 -2.64
CA ASN A 452 -9.86 19.44 -1.80
C ASN A 452 -10.76 18.19 -1.67
N ASN A 453 -10.21 16.98 -1.71
CA ASN A 453 -11.01 15.76 -1.50
C ASN A 453 -11.03 15.40 0.00
N GLU A 454 -12.13 14.81 0.46
CA GLU A 454 -12.27 14.21 1.78
C GLU A 454 -12.35 12.69 1.62
N ILE A 455 -11.43 11.94 2.24
CA ILE A 455 -11.27 10.50 2.05
C ILE A 455 -11.24 9.83 3.42
N HIS A 456 -12.23 9.00 3.72
CA HIS A 456 -12.31 8.36 5.04
C HIS A 456 -13.03 7.02 5.05
N ASP A 457 -12.87 6.31 6.17
CA ASP A 457 -13.42 4.97 6.37
C ASP A 457 -12.92 3.97 5.31
N GLY A 458 -11.64 4.01 4.95
CA GLY A 458 -11.02 3.11 3.98
C GLY A 458 -10.31 1.91 4.61
N TYR A 459 -10.24 0.77 3.94
CA TYR A 459 -9.47 -0.39 4.45
C TYR A 459 -7.97 -0.34 4.14
N TYR A 460 -7.53 0.57 3.27
CA TYR A 460 -6.12 0.71 2.89
C TYR A 460 -5.78 2.17 2.53
N THR A 461 -4.85 2.40 1.61
CA THR A 461 -4.29 3.71 1.27
C THR A 461 -5.34 4.70 0.74
N GLY A 462 -5.25 5.96 1.18
CA GLY A 462 -6.15 7.04 0.75
C GLY A 462 -5.87 7.50 -0.68
N ILE A 463 -4.64 7.97 -0.92
CA ILE A 463 -4.17 8.40 -2.25
C ILE A 463 -2.88 7.64 -2.57
N SER A 464 -2.82 6.98 -3.73
CA SER A 464 -1.60 6.33 -4.23
C SER A 464 -1.20 6.93 -5.58
N VAL A 465 0.05 7.33 -5.74
CA VAL A 465 0.56 7.92 -6.99
C VAL A 465 1.90 7.32 -7.42
N GLY A 466 1.93 6.68 -8.59
CA GLY A 466 3.09 6.00 -9.15
C GLY A 466 2.89 4.49 -9.28
N TRP A 467 3.78 3.79 -9.99
CA TRP A 467 3.69 2.32 -10.17
C TRP A 467 5.02 1.61 -10.48
N LEU A 468 6.19 2.27 -10.32
CA LEU A 468 7.50 1.63 -10.55
C LEU A 468 8.40 1.75 -9.33
N TRP A 469 8.80 0.60 -8.79
CA TRP A 469 9.84 0.42 -7.79
C TRP A 469 11.24 0.58 -8.40
N SER A 470 11.52 1.75 -8.97
CA SER A 470 12.85 2.09 -9.50
C SER A 470 13.02 3.59 -9.75
N TYR A 471 14.26 3.98 -10.09
CA TYR A 471 14.60 5.35 -10.53
C TYR A 471 14.51 5.57 -12.06
N ASP A 472 13.93 4.61 -12.79
CA ASP A 472 13.83 4.65 -14.24
C ASP A 472 12.88 5.75 -14.74
N TYR A 473 12.70 5.82 -16.05
CA TYR A 473 11.70 6.70 -16.64
C TYR A 473 10.30 6.32 -16.15
N HIS A 474 9.60 7.34 -15.64
CA HIS A 474 8.24 7.26 -15.15
C HIS A 474 7.40 8.30 -15.89
N ALA A 475 6.29 7.89 -16.51
CA ALA A 475 5.38 8.81 -17.20
C ALA A 475 4.74 9.82 -16.23
N THR A 476 4.47 9.39 -15.00
CA THR A 476 3.87 10.18 -13.91
C THR A 476 4.80 11.26 -13.38
N LYS A 477 4.31 12.50 -13.39
CA LYS A 477 5.01 13.73 -13.01
C LYS A 477 4.02 14.88 -12.96
N ASN A 478 4.43 16.03 -12.41
CA ASN A 478 3.60 17.24 -12.33
C ASN A 478 2.26 17.01 -11.59
N ILE A 479 2.26 16.17 -10.55
CA ILE A 479 1.04 15.89 -9.78
C ILE A 479 0.90 16.91 -8.65
N ASN A 480 -0.25 17.55 -8.53
CA ASN A 480 -0.58 18.43 -7.41
C ASN A 480 -1.56 17.71 -6.48
N ILE A 481 -1.09 17.31 -5.30
CA ILE A 481 -1.91 16.68 -4.25
C ILE A 481 -2.04 17.70 -3.13
N SER A 482 -3.14 18.46 -3.11
CA SER A 482 -3.29 19.53 -2.12
C SER A 482 -4.63 19.70 -1.45
N ARG A 483 -4.59 20.12 -0.18
CA ARG A 483 -5.79 20.36 0.64
C ARG A 483 -6.73 19.16 0.72
N ASN A 484 -6.20 17.93 0.68
CA ASN A 484 -7.01 16.74 0.94
C ASN A 484 -7.07 16.47 2.44
N LEU A 485 -8.23 16.02 2.92
CA LEU A 485 -8.44 15.54 4.28
C LEU A 485 -8.58 14.02 4.23
N ILE A 486 -7.67 13.29 4.88
CA ILE A 486 -7.63 11.83 4.85
C ILE A 486 -7.63 11.28 6.28
N TYR A 487 -8.61 10.46 6.63
CA TYR A 487 -8.68 9.93 7.99
C TYR A 487 -9.43 8.62 8.16
N ASN A 488 -9.15 7.92 9.27
CA ASN A 488 -9.80 6.65 9.60
C ASN A 488 -9.65 5.62 8.46
N ILE A 489 -8.41 5.39 8.06
CA ILE A 489 -8.07 4.45 7.00
C ILE A 489 -7.16 3.33 7.51
N GLY A 490 -7.12 2.21 6.78
CA GLY A 490 -6.36 1.02 7.13
C GLY A 490 -7.08 0.13 8.15
N GLN A 491 -7.50 0.73 9.27
CA GLN A 491 -8.36 0.12 10.30
C GLN A 491 -7.88 -1.25 10.83
N GLY A 492 -6.59 -1.56 10.71
CA GLY A 492 -6.04 -2.85 11.15
C GLY A 492 -6.27 -4.03 10.19
N TRP A 493 -6.73 -3.76 8.96
CA TRP A 493 -6.96 -4.80 7.96
C TRP A 493 -5.68 -5.24 7.26
N LEU A 494 -4.87 -4.29 6.81
CA LEU A 494 -3.66 -4.51 6.02
C LEU A 494 -2.48 -3.69 6.59
N SER A 495 -1.30 -3.85 6.01
CA SER A 495 -0.01 -3.24 6.38
C SER A 495 0.64 -2.55 5.18
N ASP A 496 1.77 -1.86 5.41
CA ASP A 496 2.62 -1.23 4.38
C ASP A 496 1.87 -0.19 3.53
N MET A 497 1.25 0.79 4.21
CA MET A 497 0.28 1.72 3.62
C MET A 497 0.49 3.17 4.02
N GLY A 498 -0.10 4.10 3.26
CA GLY A 498 -0.04 5.53 3.54
C GLY A 498 -1.42 6.21 3.51
N GLY A 499 -1.58 7.32 4.23
CA GLY A 499 -2.58 8.32 3.87
C GLY A 499 -2.37 8.80 2.43
N ILE A 500 -1.14 9.20 2.14
CA ILE A 500 -0.64 9.42 0.77
C ILE A 500 0.58 8.51 0.55
N TYR A 501 0.50 7.62 -0.44
CA TYR A 501 1.56 6.73 -0.89
C TYR A 501 2.11 7.20 -2.24
N MET A 502 3.43 7.25 -2.38
CA MET A 502 4.12 7.69 -3.59
C MET A 502 5.12 6.63 -4.05
N LEU A 503 5.28 6.47 -5.36
CA LEU A 503 6.20 5.49 -5.93
C LEU A 503 6.91 6.00 -7.19
N GLY A 504 8.21 5.74 -7.31
CA GLY A 504 9.00 6.09 -8.49
C GLY A 504 9.31 7.59 -8.68
N LYS A 505 10.06 7.88 -9.75
CA LYS A 505 10.62 9.22 -10.00
C LYS A 505 9.59 10.19 -10.61
N GLN A 506 9.17 11.21 -9.86
CA GLN A 506 8.10 12.13 -10.29
C GLN A 506 8.48 13.63 -10.12
N PRO A 507 9.28 14.20 -11.04
CA PRO A 507 9.66 15.60 -10.96
C PRO A 507 8.44 16.53 -11.09
N GLY A 508 8.47 17.65 -10.37
CA GLY A 508 7.40 18.65 -10.40
C GLY A 508 6.15 18.27 -9.59
N THR A 509 6.14 17.09 -8.96
CA THR A 509 5.06 16.67 -8.06
C THR A 509 5.17 17.38 -6.71
N VAL A 510 4.02 17.87 -6.22
CA VAL A 510 3.89 18.62 -4.96
C VAL A 510 2.78 18.02 -4.11
N LEU A 511 3.10 17.69 -2.87
CA LEU A 511 2.15 17.30 -1.82
C LEU A 511 2.07 18.46 -0.83
N SER A 512 0.95 19.19 -0.80
CA SER A 512 0.86 20.37 0.06
C SER A 512 -0.48 20.63 0.72
N GLU A 513 -0.46 21.22 1.92
CA GLU A 513 -1.67 21.63 2.64
C GLU A 513 -2.64 20.46 2.95
N ASN A 514 -2.17 19.20 2.89
CA ASN A 514 -3.00 18.05 3.23
C ASN A 514 -3.07 17.85 4.75
N VAL A 515 -4.17 17.27 5.21
CA VAL A 515 -4.41 16.90 6.61
C VAL A 515 -4.67 15.40 6.66
N ILE A 516 -3.84 14.69 7.41
CA ILE A 516 -3.87 13.22 7.48
C ILE A 516 -3.85 12.78 8.94
N HIS A 517 -4.81 11.96 9.35
CA HIS A 517 -4.78 11.38 10.69
C HIS A 517 -5.48 10.04 10.80
N ASN A 518 -5.31 9.33 11.93
CA ASN A 518 -6.00 8.06 12.16
C ASN A 518 -5.73 7.02 11.06
N VAL A 519 -4.46 6.83 10.72
CA VAL A 519 -4.01 5.77 9.79
C VAL A 519 -3.52 4.58 10.60
N ALA A 520 -4.09 3.40 10.38
CA ALA A 520 -3.77 2.21 11.18
C ALA A 520 -3.51 0.99 10.29
N ALA A 521 -2.33 0.40 10.44
CA ALA A 521 -2.00 -0.91 9.89
C ALA A 521 -2.45 -2.04 10.82
N ASP A 522 -2.33 -3.28 10.34
CA ASP A 522 -2.52 -4.51 11.12
C ASP A 522 -1.76 -4.43 12.46
N PRO A 523 -2.46 -4.54 13.61
CA PRO A 523 -1.81 -4.53 14.92
C PRO A 523 -1.22 -5.89 15.32
N GLY A 524 -1.45 -6.94 14.53
CA GLY A 524 -0.98 -8.30 14.78
C GLY A 524 0.52 -8.52 14.57
N GLU A 525 0.98 -9.74 14.86
CA GLU A 525 2.36 -10.14 14.64
C GLU A 525 2.71 -10.07 13.13
N GLY A 526 3.76 -9.32 12.80
CA GLY A 526 4.17 -9.08 11.41
C GLY A 526 3.43 -7.94 10.71
N GLY A 527 2.48 -7.27 11.38
CA GLY A 527 1.84 -6.05 10.88
C GLY A 527 2.72 -4.81 11.05
N TYR A 528 2.70 -3.89 10.07
CA TYR A 528 3.51 -2.67 10.09
C TYR A 528 3.00 -1.61 9.10
N GLY A 529 3.53 -0.39 9.18
CA GLY A 529 3.39 0.59 8.11
C GLY A 529 2.02 1.27 8.01
N GLY A 530 1.52 1.80 9.13
CA GLY A 530 0.35 2.69 9.14
C GLY A 530 0.79 4.15 9.04
N TRP A 531 1.31 4.57 7.88
CA TRP A 531 1.98 5.87 7.70
C TRP A 531 1.06 7.00 7.26
N GLY A 532 1.41 8.24 7.61
CA GLY A 532 0.71 9.41 7.09
C GLY A 532 1.05 9.71 5.63
N ILE A 533 2.28 10.16 5.37
CA ILE A 533 2.84 10.32 4.01
C ILE A 533 3.99 9.34 3.83
N TYR A 534 3.86 8.47 2.84
CA TYR A 534 4.81 7.41 2.54
C TYR A 534 5.40 7.62 1.14
N LEU A 535 6.68 7.95 1.07
CA LEU A 535 7.48 8.00 -0.15
C LEU A 535 8.22 6.68 -0.32
N ASP A 536 7.62 5.74 -1.03
CA ASP A 536 8.17 4.40 -1.26
C ASP A 536 9.15 4.36 -2.45
N GLU A 537 9.62 3.18 -2.83
CA GLU A 537 10.79 2.96 -3.66
C GLU A 537 10.89 3.83 -4.90
N GLY A 538 12.03 4.49 -5.07
CA GLY A 538 12.29 5.35 -6.21
C GLY A 538 11.63 6.73 -6.15
N SER A 539 10.79 7.02 -5.14
CA SER A 539 10.19 8.34 -4.93
C SER A 539 11.25 9.44 -4.97
N SER A 540 11.17 10.31 -5.98
CA SER A 540 12.25 11.26 -6.27
C SER A 540 11.76 12.61 -6.79
N PHE A 541 12.48 13.67 -6.39
CA PHE A 541 12.30 15.04 -6.85
C PHE A 541 10.91 15.64 -6.57
N MET A 542 10.29 15.20 -5.48
CA MET A 542 9.00 15.70 -5.00
C MET A 542 9.19 16.79 -3.95
N THR A 543 8.22 17.70 -3.85
CA THR A 543 8.12 18.67 -2.75
C THR A 543 6.96 18.29 -1.84
N VAL A 544 7.22 18.05 -0.56
CA VAL A 544 6.24 17.75 0.48
C VAL A 544 6.26 18.90 1.48
N GLU A 545 5.23 19.75 1.45
CA GLU A 545 5.23 20.97 2.26
C GLU A 545 3.89 21.37 2.86
N LYS A 546 3.89 21.99 4.03
CA LYS A 546 2.65 22.49 4.66
C LYS A 546 1.62 21.40 4.90
N ASN A 547 2.03 20.16 5.18
CA ASN A 547 1.11 19.09 5.55
C ASN A 547 1.01 18.98 7.06
N LEU A 548 -0.20 18.73 7.57
CA LEU A 548 -0.46 18.39 8.96
C LEU A 548 -0.74 16.89 9.05
N VAL A 549 0.13 16.15 9.72
CA VAL A 549 0.03 14.69 9.82
C VAL A 549 0.12 14.28 11.29
N TYR A 550 -0.90 13.60 11.79
CA TYR A 550 -0.93 13.21 13.20
C TYR A 550 -1.68 11.92 13.51
N ALA A 551 -1.46 11.34 14.69
CA ALA A 551 -2.17 10.15 15.16
C ALA A 551 -2.13 8.96 14.18
N CYS A 552 -0.97 8.72 13.56
CA CYS A 552 -0.74 7.51 12.75
C CYS A 552 -0.22 6.37 13.64
N GLY A 553 -0.55 5.12 13.26
CA GLY A 553 -0.09 3.91 13.94
C GLY A 553 1.42 3.68 13.78
N SER A 554 1.99 4.09 12.65
CA SER A 554 3.44 4.14 12.42
C SER A 554 3.92 5.60 12.35
N GLN A 555 4.85 5.94 11.47
CA GLN A 555 5.39 7.30 11.36
C GLN A 555 4.44 8.28 10.64
N SER A 556 4.49 9.56 10.99
CA SER A 556 3.80 10.61 10.22
C SER A 556 4.36 10.68 8.79
N PHE A 557 5.67 10.58 8.65
CA PHE A 557 6.36 10.61 7.36
C PHE A 557 7.32 9.41 7.25
N ASN A 558 7.24 8.68 6.16
CA ASN A 558 8.10 7.53 5.87
C ASN A 558 8.73 7.70 4.50
N VAL A 559 10.04 7.47 4.42
CA VAL A 559 10.76 7.41 3.14
C VAL A 559 11.43 6.04 3.06
N HIS A 560 11.18 5.31 1.98
CA HIS A 560 11.73 3.98 1.73
C HIS A 560 12.38 3.98 0.35
N TYR A 561 13.71 4.09 0.33
CA TYR A 561 14.47 4.52 -0.84
C TYR A 561 13.98 5.87 -1.40
N GLY A 562 14.80 6.55 -2.19
CA GLY A 562 14.39 7.80 -2.80
C GLY A 562 15.54 8.72 -3.11
N LYS A 563 15.23 9.84 -3.78
CA LYS A 563 16.28 10.76 -4.21
C LYS A 563 15.82 12.19 -4.30
N GLY A 564 16.51 13.04 -3.53
CA GLY A 564 16.42 14.49 -3.67
C GLY A 564 15.02 15.04 -3.42
N ASN A 565 14.23 14.40 -2.56
CA ASN A 565 12.95 14.93 -2.11
C ASN A 565 13.16 16.11 -1.16
N ILE A 566 12.22 17.05 -1.13
CA ILE A 566 12.23 18.19 -0.21
C ILE A 566 11.02 18.06 0.71
N ILE A 567 11.26 17.91 2.02
CA ILE A 567 10.23 17.77 3.04
C ILE A 567 10.35 18.96 3.98
N ARG A 568 9.47 19.95 3.86
CA ARG A 568 9.62 21.22 4.57
C ARG A 568 8.34 21.82 5.11
N ASN A 569 8.42 22.59 6.18
CA ASN A 569 7.30 23.36 6.69
C ASN A 569 6.05 22.50 7.00
N ASN A 570 6.26 21.24 7.41
CA ASN A 570 5.19 20.32 7.81
C ASN A 570 5.05 20.29 9.33
N ILE A 571 3.89 19.85 9.81
CA ILE A 571 3.66 19.50 11.21
C ILE A 571 3.47 17.98 11.27
N ALA A 572 4.36 17.30 11.95
CA ALA A 572 4.27 15.87 12.28
C ALA A 572 4.03 15.75 13.78
N ALA A 573 2.92 15.13 14.19
CA ALA A 573 2.53 15.15 15.60
C ALA A 573 1.91 13.84 16.07
N LEU A 574 2.29 13.38 17.27
CA LEU A 574 1.54 12.36 18.02
C LEU A 574 1.31 11.03 17.28
N SER A 575 2.24 10.65 16.42
CA SER A 575 2.27 9.32 15.81
C SER A 575 2.92 8.31 16.76
N ARG A 576 2.49 7.04 16.71
CA ARG A 576 2.79 6.04 17.75
C ARG A 576 4.24 5.55 17.71
N GLU A 577 4.72 5.06 16.56
CA GLU A 577 6.06 4.44 16.47
C GLU A 577 7.18 5.46 16.27
N GLY A 578 6.85 6.64 15.77
CA GLY A 578 7.75 7.77 15.60
C GLY A 578 7.14 8.84 14.70
N LEU A 579 7.87 9.90 14.40
CA LEU A 579 7.35 10.97 13.53
C LEU A 579 7.89 10.85 12.10
N MET A 580 9.14 10.43 11.94
CA MET A 580 9.84 10.45 10.66
C MET A 580 10.77 9.24 10.50
N SER A 581 10.68 8.51 9.39
CA SER A 581 11.76 7.62 8.93
C SER A 581 12.48 8.25 7.73
N PRO A 582 13.78 8.57 7.83
CA PRO A 582 14.46 9.33 6.80
C PRO A 582 14.91 8.50 5.59
N GLY A 583 14.75 7.18 5.59
CA GLY A 583 15.21 6.31 4.50
C GLY A 583 15.88 5.03 4.97
N ILE A 584 15.34 3.88 4.58
CA ILE A 584 16.13 2.64 4.46
C ILE A 584 16.89 2.74 3.14
N ASP A 585 18.21 2.62 3.19
CA ASP A 585 19.02 2.47 2.00
C ASP A 585 20.28 1.64 2.30
N LYS A 586 20.31 0.43 1.72
CA LYS A 586 21.50 -0.41 1.68
C LYS A 586 22.28 -0.15 0.38
N GLY A 587 23.06 0.93 0.35
CA GLY A 587 24.17 1.07 -0.59
C GLY A 587 24.06 2.17 -1.66
N GLU A 588 23.05 3.04 -1.63
CA GLU A 588 23.07 4.24 -2.46
C GLU A 588 24.04 5.30 -1.90
N THR A 589 24.29 6.33 -2.71
CA THR A 589 25.33 7.35 -2.44
C THR A 589 24.76 8.77 -2.49
N HIS A 590 23.43 8.89 -2.47
CA HIS A 590 22.72 10.16 -2.56
C HIS A 590 21.75 10.33 -1.40
N ALA A 591 21.40 11.58 -1.12
CA ALA A 591 20.38 11.85 -0.12
C ALA A 591 18.98 11.47 -0.63
N THR A 592 18.23 10.76 0.20
CA THR A 592 16.83 10.40 -0.03
C THR A 592 15.96 11.65 0.01
N ALA A 593 16.14 12.46 1.06
CA ALA A 593 15.38 13.66 1.27
C ALA A 593 16.14 14.72 2.09
N MET A 594 15.66 15.95 1.99
CA MET A 594 16.10 17.08 2.78
C MET A 594 14.94 17.62 3.62
N TYR A 595 15.20 17.83 4.91
CA TYR A 595 14.20 18.16 5.93
C TYR A 595 14.42 19.58 6.46
N TYR A 596 13.48 20.48 6.20
CA TYR A 596 13.62 21.89 6.56
C TYR A 596 12.43 22.48 7.29
N ASN A 597 12.68 23.20 8.38
CA ASN A 597 11.68 24.05 9.03
C ASN A 597 10.37 23.28 9.35
N ASN A 598 10.45 22.00 9.70
CA ASN A 598 9.29 21.23 10.13
C ASN A 598 9.11 21.38 11.65
N ILE A 599 7.89 21.12 12.13
CA ILE A 599 7.60 20.98 13.55
C ILE A 599 7.33 19.50 13.85
N PHE A 600 8.08 18.96 14.79
CA PHE A 600 7.99 17.59 15.29
C PHE A 600 7.50 17.61 16.74
N LEU A 601 6.26 17.17 16.97
CA LEU A 601 5.66 17.10 18.29
C LEU A 601 5.42 15.65 18.70
N THR A 602 6.23 15.14 19.63
CA THR A 602 6.14 13.75 20.10
C THR A 602 5.48 13.66 21.49
N TYR A 603 5.25 12.44 21.96
CA TYR A 603 4.73 12.12 23.28
C TYR A 603 5.20 10.73 23.72
N ASN A 604 5.17 10.44 25.03
CA ASN A 604 5.46 9.12 25.60
C ASN A 604 6.78 8.50 25.11
N LYS A 605 7.83 9.33 24.98
CA LYS A 605 9.15 8.92 24.49
C LYS A 605 9.16 8.32 23.06
N ALA A 606 8.09 8.49 22.28
CA ALA A 606 8.10 8.07 20.88
C ALA A 606 9.23 8.82 20.13
N PRO A 607 10.07 8.12 19.35
CA PRO A 607 11.18 8.74 18.65
C PRO A 607 10.74 9.83 17.65
N ILE A 608 11.52 10.90 17.55
CA ILE A 608 11.33 11.90 16.48
C ILE A 608 11.70 11.27 15.14
N TYR A 609 12.94 10.76 15.04
CA TYR A 609 13.40 9.98 13.90
C TYR A 609 13.59 8.52 14.27
N ILE A 610 13.19 7.64 13.37
CA ILE A 610 13.33 6.19 13.46
C ILE A 610 14.01 5.64 12.22
N GLU A 611 14.63 4.46 12.35
CA GLU A 611 15.34 3.78 11.27
C GLU A 611 16.40 4.66 10.58
N MET A 612 17.12 5.45 11.38
CA MET A 612 18.22 6.27 10.87
C MET A 612 19.43 5.39 10.49
N LEU A 613 19.43 4.79 9.30
CA LEU A 613 20.48 3.83 8.92
C LEU A 613 21.80 4.50 8.53
N ASN A 614 21.77 5.66 7.87
CA ASN A 614 22.97 6.36 7.42
C ASN A 614 22.85 7.89 7.56
N PRO A 615 23.73 8.55 8.34
CA PRO A 615 23.67 9.99 8.54
C PRO A 615 23.96 10.82 7.28
N SER A 616 24.50 10.19 6.22
CA SER A 616 24.78 10.88 4.94
C SER A 616 23.58 10.90 3.99
N HIS A 617 22.50 10.17 4.30
CA HIS A 617 21.37 9.98 3.39
C HIS A 617 20.25 11.00 3.58
N PHE A 618 20.34 11.83 4.61
CA PHE A 618 19.43 12.94 4.77
C PHE A 618 20.12 14.16 5.37
N TYR A 619 19.48 15.31 5.19
CA TYR A 619 19.91 16.55 5.80
C TYR A 619 18.75 17.13 6.61
N ASP A 620 18.98 17.34 7.89
CA ASP A 620 18.08 18.07 8.79
C ASP A 620 18.63 19.49 9.03
N ASN A 621 17.79 20.50 8.82
CA ASN A 621 18.11 21.85 9.26
C ASN A 621 16.85 22.67 9.63
N GLY A 622 16.89 23.34 10.78
CA GLY A 622 15.85 24.29 11.18
C GLY A 622 14.55 23.65 11.66
N ASN A 623 14.54 22.34 11.92
CA ASN A 623 13.38 21.66 12.48
C ASN A 623 13.23 21.98 13.98
N LEU A 624 11.99 22.23 14.40
CA LEU A 624 11.60 22.43 15.80
C LEU A 624 11.10 21.11 16.39
N MET A 625 11.65 20.69 17.51
CA MET A 625 11.35 19.40 18.14
C MET A 625 10.93 19.59 19.59
N TRP A 626 9.86 18.92 20.00
CA TRP A 626 9.36 18.98 21.38
C TRP A 626 8.58 17.72 21.74
N SER A 627 8.68 17.31 23.00
CA SER A 627 7.85 16.26 23.58
C SER A 627 6.76 16.87 24.47
N LEU A 628 5.50 16.51 24.25
CA LEU A 628 4.39 16.93 25.13
C LEU A 628 4.53 16.39 26.55
N THR A 629 5.17 15.22 26.72
CA THR A 629 5.30 14.57 28.02
C THR A 629 6.66 14.83 28.67
N GLU A 630 7.73 14.80 27.88
CA GLU A 630 9.10 14.87 28.39
C GLU A 630 9.79 16.23 28.14
N GLY A 631 9.13 17.15 27.45
CA GLY A 631 9.70 18.46 27.11
C GLY A 631 10.89 18.36 26.14
N ASP A 632 12.09 18.67 26.63
CA ASP A 632 13.34 18.68 25.87
C ASP A 632 14.07 17.33 25.84
N GLU A 633 13.57 16.31 26.54
CA GLU A 633 14.07 14.94 26.44
C GLU A 633 13.52 14.26 25.18
N LEU A 634 14.36 14.16 24.15
CA LEU A 634 14.01 13.65 22.82
C LEU A 634 14.77 12.38 22.48
N TYR A 635 14.07 11.49 21.77
CA TYR A 635 14.57 10.17 21.39
C TYR A 635 14.63 10.00 19.88
N PHE A 636 15.60 9.20 19.45
CA PHE A 636 15.86 8.87 18.04
C PHE A 636 16.30 7.40 18.00
N ASN A 637 16.08 6.66 16.92
CA ASN A 637 16.58 5.29 16.83
C ASN A 637 17.07 4.87 15.45
N THR A 638 17.96 3.89 15.46
CA THR A 638 18.20 2.97 14.34
C THR A 638 17.37 1.71 14.56
N SER A 639 17.49 0.73 13.66
CA SER A 639 16.93 -0.62 13.87
C SER A 639 17.51 -1.34 15.11
N GLU A 640 18.63 -0.88 15.67
CA GLU A 640 19.38 -1.59 16.71
C GLU A 640 19.50 -0.80 18.02
N TYR A 641 19.50 0.54 17.96
CA TYR A 641 19.83 1.39 19.11
C TYR A 641 18.89 2.58 19.21
N VAL A 642 18.55 2.94 20.45
CA VAL A 642 17.89 4.20 20.80
C VAL A 642 18.94 5.20 21.27
N TYR A 643 18.80 6.44 20.85
CA TYR A 643 19.69 7.57 21.10
C TYR A 643 18.92 8.71 21.77
N THR A 644 19.57 9.39 22.70
CA THR A 644 19.16 10.74 23.09
C THR A 644 19.56 11.74 22.01
N LEU A 645 19.05 12.98 22.08
CA LEU A 645 19.45 14.06 21.18
C LEU A 645 20.97 14.24 21.10
N GLU A 646 21.65 14.33 22.26
CA GLU A 646 23.11 14.50 22.32
C GLU A 646 23.84 13.36 21.60
N MET A 647 23.41 12.11 21.83
CA MET A 647 24.01 10.96 21.17
C MET A 647 23.77 10.96 19.65
N ALA A 648 22.58 11.35 19.21
CA ALA A 648 22.24 11.43 17.79
C ALA A 648 23.06 12.54 17.08
N GLN A 649 23.33 13.65 17.76
CA GLN A 649 24.22 14.72 17.29
C GLN A 649 25.68 14.26 17.22
N ASP A 650 26.18 13.57 18.25
CA ASP A 650 27.55 13.02 18.28
C ASP A 650 27.79 12.00 17.16
N LYS A 651 26.74 11.27 16.77
CA LYS A 651 26.76 10.32 15.65
C LYS A 651 26.62 11.00 14.28
N GLY A 652 26.30 12.28 14.24
CA GLY A 652 26.11 13.04 13.01
C GLY A 652 24.80 12.79 12.30
N PHE A 653 23.81 12.18 12.96
CA PHE A 653 22.46 12.05 12.40
C PHE A 653 21.73 13.39 12.42
N ILE A 654 21.82 14.09 13.53
CA ILE A 654 21.09 15.35 13.77
C ILE A 654 22.10 16.50 13.81
N HIS A 655 21.90 17.51 12.97
CA HIS A 655 22.90 18.55 12.74
C HIS A 655 22.57 19.86 13.48
N PHE A 656 21.37 20.40 13.29
CA PHE A 656 20.97 21.71 13.82
C PHE A 656 19.56 21.68 14.43
N PRO A 657 19.33 20.87 15.48
CA PRO A 657 18.02 20.76 16.10
C PRO A 657 17.70 22.04 16.88
N SER A 658 16.44 22.48 16.80
CA SER A 658 15.89 23.48 17.72
C SER A 658 14.92 22.80 18.67
N VAL A 659 15.15 22.93 19.97
CA VAL A 659 14.33 22.29 21.00
C VAL A 659 13.63 23.36 21.82
N ALA A 660 12.32 23.50 21.60
CA ALA A 660 11.45 24.41 22.34
C ALA A 660 9.99 24.03 22.09
N ASP A 661 9.12 24.35 23.05
CA ASP A 661 7.67 24.23 22.88
C ASP A 661 7.20 25.02 21.66
N PRO A 662 6.52 24.39 20.67
CA PRO A 662 5.96 25.09 19.51
C PRO A 662 4.89 26.12 19.87
N MET A 663 4.34 26.08 21.09
CA MET A 663 3.27 26.96 21.56
C MET A 663 1.99 26.79 20.71
N PHE A 664 1.63 25.53 20.45
CA PHE A 664 0.34 25.18 19.88
C PHE A 664 -0.80 25.57 20.84
N LYS A 665 -1.93 25.99 20.28
CA LYS A 665 -3.09 26.47 21.03
C LYS A 665 -3.69 25.39 21.92
N ASP A 666 -3.86 24.16 21.43
CA ASP A 666 -4.31 23.01 22.22
C ASP A 666 -3.98 21.67 21.54
N ALA A 667 -2.69 21.31 21.53
CA ALA A 667 -2.22 20.09 20.85
C ALA A 667 -2.83 18.79 21.41
N LEU A 668 -3.23 18.76 22.69
CA LEU A 668 -3.88 17.58 23.29
C LEU A 668 -5.27 17.32 22.69
N ASN A 669 -5.93 18.36 22.19
CA ASN A 669 -7.19 18.27 21.45
C ASN A 669 -6.99 18.48 19.94
N PHE A 670 -5.77 18.28 19.43
CA PHE A 670 -5.41 18.39 18.01
C PHE A 670 -5.59 19.78 17.37
N ASP A 671 -5.55 20.85 18.18
CA ASP A 671 -5.45 22.23 17.68
C ASP A 671 -3.97 22.65 17.60
N PHE A 672 -3.42 22.52 16.39
CA PHE A 672 -2.04 22.86 16.04
C PHE A 672 -1.88 24.32 15.55
N THR A 673 -2.81 25.21 15.87
CA THR A 673 -2.64 26.65 15.62
C THR A 673 -1.51 27.19 16.50
N LEU A 674 -0.54 27.88 15.91
CA LEU A 674 0.59 28.46 16.65
C LEU A 674 0.23 29.81 17.29
N ALA A 675 0.73 30.06 18.50
CA ALA A 675 0.72 31.39 19.11
C ALA A 675 1.58 32.38 18.31
N GLU A 676 1.24 33.68 18.33
CA GLU A 676 1.93 34.73 17.55
C GLU A 676 3.44 34.85 17.86
N ASP A 677 3.85 34.49 19.08
CA ASP A 677 5.23 34.53 19.56
C ASP A 677 5.91 33.15 19.56
N SER A 678 5.34 32.17 18.86
CA SER A 678 5.92 30.83 18.73
C SER A 678 7.38 30.86 18.24
N PRO A 679 8.27 30.03 18.82
CA PRO A 679 9.66 29.93 18.37
C PRO A 679 9.78 29.40 16.93
N ALA A 680 8.76 28.74 16.38
CA ALA A 680 8.77 28.22 15.02
C ALA A 680 9.00 29.33 13.97
N PHE A 681 8.46 30.53 14.19
CA PHE A 681 8.63 31.65 13.26
C PHE A 681 10.08 32.13 13.13
N ALA A 682 10.88 32.01 14.20
CA ALA A 682 12.31 32.33 14.15
C ALA A 682 13.11 31.34 13.28
N LEU A 683 12.55 30.16 13.01
CA LEU A 683 13.11 29.11 12.15
C LEU A 683 12.60 29.20 10.70
N ASN A 684 11.89 30.28 10.36
CA ASN A 684 11.22 30.48 9.06
C ASN A 684 10.14 29.43 8.77
N PHE A 685 9.45 28.95 9.82
CA PHE A 685 8.19 28.24 9.63
C PHE A 685 7.11 29.23 9.16
N GLU A 686 6.41 28.90 8.10
CA GLU A 686 5.25 29.61 7.56
C GLU A 686 3.97 28.92 8.02
N ALA A 687 3.23 29.52 8.96
CA ALA A 687 1.92 29.01 9.33
C ALA A 687 0.92 29.10 8.15
N TRP A 688 0.02 28.14 8.05
CA TRP A 688 -1.07 28.11 7.08
C TRP A 688 -2.38 27.68 7.76
N ASP A 689 -3.51 27.93 7.09
CA ASP A 689 -4.82 27.51 7.57
C ASP A 689 -5.13 26.09 7.08
N TYR A 690 -4.84 25.10 7.92
CA TYR A 690 -5.12 23.70 7.60
C TYR A 690 -6.62 23.35 7.64
N SER A 691 -7.50 24.23 8.14
CA SER A 691 -8.97 24.03 8.09
C SER A 691 -9.58 24.10 6.69
N LEU A 692 -8.76 24.45 5.69
CA LEU A 692 -9.14 24.47 4.28
C LEU A 692 -9.01 23.10 3.59
N ALA A 693 -8.55 22.06 4.28
CA ALA A 693 -8.47 20.71 3.72
C ALA A 693 -9.83 20.01 3.71
N GLY A 694 -10.09 19.20 2.67
CA GLY A 694 -11.35 18.48 2.48
C GLY A 694 -12.38 19.22 1.62
N THR A 695 -13.60 18.67 1.55
CA THR A 695 -14.72 19.19 0.75
C THR A 695 -15.62 20.14 1.53
N ILE A 696 -15.69 19.98 2.85
CA ILE A 696 -16.57 20.72 3.73
C ILE A 696 -15.79 21.87 4.37
N LYS A 697 -16.24 23.10 4.08
CA LYS A 697 -15.77 24.30 4.77
C LYS A 697 -16.20 24.20 6.25
N ASP A 698 -15.25 24.41 7.16
CA ASP A 698 -15.44 24.32 8.61
C ASP A 698 -15.53 22.89 9.18
N THR A 699 -15.08 21.84 8.45
CA THR A 699 -14.82 20.53 9.07
C THR A 699 -13.89 20.73 10.25
N VAL A 700 -14.34 20.31 11.44
CA VAL A 700 -13.56 20.45 12.66
C VAL A 700 -12.46 19.40 12.63
N ILE A 701 -11.30 19.79 12.13
CA ILE A 701 -10.07 19.01 12.19
C ILE A 701 -9.72 18.84 13.67
N GLY A 702 -9.78 17.59 14.12
CA GLY A 702 -9.69 17.22 15.53
C GLY A 702 -11.05 17.31 16.23
N LEU A 703 -11.80 16.20 16.23
CA LEU A 703 -12.79 15.83 17.26
C LEU A 703 -13.48 14.48 16.99
N ASP A 704 -13.32 13.87 15.81
CA ASP A 704 -14.01 12.60 15.54
C ASP A 704 -13.30 11.39 16.17
N LYS A 705 -13.96 10.82 17.19
CA LYS A 705 -13.60 9.52 17.79
C LYS A 705 -14.25 8.35 17.04
N ALA A 706 -15.16 8.62 16.10
CA ALA A 706 -15.82 7.63 15.28
C ALA A 706 -14.92 7.23 14.12
N GLY A 707 -13.93 6.38 14.40
CA GLY A 707 -13.05 5.89 13.36
C GLY A 707 -12.11 4.84 13.89
N GLY A 708 -12.65 3.63 14.09
CA GLY A 708 -11.88 2.45 14.43
C GLY A 708 -11.04 2.58 15.71
N GLN A 709 -10.43 1.47 16.08
CA GLN A 709 -9.40 1.45 17.11
C GLN A 709 -8.11 2.06 16.54
N THR A 710 -8.03 3.38 16.40
CA THR A 710 -6.72 4.02 16.19
C THR A 710 -5.95 3.98 17.51
N ALA A 711 -4.61 4.07 17.47
CA ALA A 711 -3.76 4.03 18.66
C ALA A 711 -4.13 5.09 19.73
N TYR A 712 -4.94 6.08 19.37
CA TYR A 712 -5.50 7.07 20.30
C TYR A 712 -6.81 6.61 20.98
N ASN A 713 -7.59 5.71 20.38
CA ASN A 713 -8.94 5.32 20.82
C ASN A 713 -9.10 3.85 21.24
N ALA A 714 -8.23 2.94 20.79
CA ALA A 714 -8.15 1.61 21.39
C ALA A 714 -7.51 1.76 22.76
N GLU A 715 -8.00 1.04 23.76
CA GLU A 715 -7.52 0.95 25.13
C GLU A 715 -5.99 0.70 25.28
N SER A 716 -5.15 1.66 24.89
CA SER A 716 -3.81 1.77 25.40
C SER A 716 -3.96 2.26 26.84
N GLU A 717 -4.24 1.31 27.74
CA GLU A 717 -3.47 1.31 28.97
C GLU A 717 -2.04 1.64 28.55
N LEU A 718 -1.56 2.80 29.01
CA LEU A 718 -0.17 3.21 29.04
C LEU A 718 0.66 1.95 29.21
N GLN A 719 1.19 1.38 28.11
CA GLN A 719 2.07 0.23 28.19
C GLN A 719 3.30 0.75 28.93
N PRO A 720 3.52 0.37 30.20
CA PRO A 720 4.70 0.81 30.91
C PRO A 720 5.87 0.08 30.26
N ASP A 721 6.82 0.85 29.74
CA ASP A 721 8.19 0.46 29.41
C ASP A 721 8.36 -1.03 29.06
N THR A 722 8.22 -1.40 27.78
CA THR A 722 8.95 -2.56 27.28
C THR A 722 10.44 -2.26 27.35
N GLU A 723 11.05 -2.73 28.44
CA GLU A 723 12.48 -3.04 28.55
C GLU A 723 13.50 -1.92 28.29
N PHE A 724 13.22 -0.67 28.69
CA PHE A 724 14.29 0.34 28.75
C PHE A 724 15.42 -0.05 29.73
N GLU A 725 15.13 -0.87 30.75
CA GLU A 725 16.12 -1.26 31.77
C GLU A 725 16.97 -2.51 31.44
N HIS A 726 16.55 -3.39 30.52
CA HIS A 726 17.27 -4.65 30.32
C HIS A 726 18.58 -4.50 29.52
N ASN A 727 18.71 -3.46 28.68
CA ASN A 727 19.88 -3.26 27.83
C ASN A 727 21.00 -2.39 28.45
N LEU A 728 20.74 -1.66 29.54
CA LEU A 728 21.80 -0.91 30.23
C LEU A 728 22.69 -1.79 31.12
N PHE A 729 22.16 -2.93 31.61
CA PHE A 729 22.91 -3.83 32.51
C PHE A 729 23.07 -5.27 32.02
N GLY A 730 22.18 -5.78 31.17
CA GLY A 730 22.25 -7.17 30.67
C GLY A 730 23.49 -7.46 29.82
N GLY A 731 23.95 -6.46 29.06
CA GLY A 731 25.14 -6.53 28.21
C GLY A 731 26.48 -6.49 28.94
N TYR A 732 26.53 -6.24 30.26
CA TYR A 732 27.80 -6.10 31.00
C TYR A 732 28.00 -7.15 32.11
N ILE A 733 26.92 -7.78 32.58
CA ILE A 733 26.96 -8.75 33.69
C ILE A 733 27.76 -10.02 33.35
N PRO A 734 27.66 -10.64 32.16
CA PRO A 734 28.50 -11.78 31.81
C PRO A 734 30.00 -11.39 31.78
N TYR A 735 30.31 -10.20 31.26
CA TYR A 735 31.68 -9.75 31.05
C TYR A 735 32.41 -9.46 32.38
N ILE A 736 31.73 -8.90 33.38
CA ILE A 736 32.29 -8.67 34.72
C ILE A 736 32.55 -10.01 35.43
N VAL A 737 31.68 -11.01 35.23
CA VAL A 737 31.82 -12.35 35.83
C VAL A 737 32.95 -13.17 35.18
N PHE A 738 33.31 -12.93 33.91
CA PHE A 738 34.34 -13.71 33.19
C PHE A 738 35.71 -13.02 33.06
N ILE A 739 35.78 -11.69 32.99
CA ILE A 739 37.05 -10.96 32.81
C ILE A 739 37.78 -10.81 34.16
N LEU A 740 37.05 -10.57 35.25
CA LEU A 740 37.62 -10.34 36.57
C LEU A 740 38.38 -11.56 37.13
N PRO A 741 37.87 -12.82 37.03
CA PRO A 741 38.62 -14.00 37.47
C PRO A 741 39.87 -14.27 36.63
N THR A 742 39.82 -13.97 35.33
CA THR A 742 40.91 -14.19 34.38
C THR A 742 42.05 -13.19 34.61
N LEU A 743 41.72 -11.92 34.86
CA LEU A 743 42.69 -10.89 35.25
C LEU A 743 43.28 -11.17 36.65
N LEU A 744 42.47 -11.65 37.60
CA LEU A 744 42.95 -12.06 38.92
C LEU A 744 43.88 -13.28 38.85
N ALA A 745 43.58 -14.26 37.97
CA ALA A 745 44.44 -15.42 37.73
C ALA A 745 45.77 -15.01 37.08
N LEU A 746 45.75 -14.11 36.09
CA LEU A 746 46.95 -13.55 35.46
C LEU A 746 47.80 -12.75 36.45
N ALA A 747 47.18 -11.91 37.28
CA ALA A 747 47.86 -11.18 38.35
C ALA A 747 48.51 -12.14 39.36
N TRP A 748 47.83 -13.23 39.73
CA TRP A 748 48.37 -14.25 40.64
C TRP A 748 49.52 -15.04 40.02
N LEU A 749 49.48 -15.30 38.71
CA LEU A 749 50.53 -15.98 37.94
C LEU A 749 51.78 -15.09 37.82
N ILE A 750 51.60 -13.79 37.56
CA ILE A 750 52.67 -12.79 37.54
C ILE A 750 53.30 -12.65 38.94
N ILE A 751 52.50 -12.58 40.01
CA ILE A 751 53.01 -12.53 41.39
C ILE A 751 53.75 -13.82 41.78
N GLY A 752 53.28 -14.99 41.32
CA GLY A 752 53.91 -16.29 41.55
C GLY A 752 55.27 -16.44 40.86
N VAL A 753 55.38 -15.94 39.63
CA VAL A 753 56.63 -15.90 38.85
C VAL A 753 57.63 -14.91 39.45
N ILE A 754 57.18 -13.73 39.90
CA ILE A 754 58.03 -12.73 40.57
C ILE A 754 58.56 -13.23 41.92
N LYS A 755 57.82 -14.11 42.63
CA LYS A 755 58.21 -14.65 43.95
C LYS A 755 58.95 -16.01 43.91
N GLY A 756 59.27 -16.55 42.73
CA GLY A 756 60.20 -17.69 42.59
C GLY A 756 59.70 -19.05 43.14
N LYS A 757 58.39 -19.30 43.20
CA LYS A 757 57.84 -20.61 43.64
C LYS A 757 57.79 -21.62 42.48
N LYS A 758 58.31 -22.83 42.71
CA LYS A 758 58.56 -23.88 41.70
C LYS A 758 57.38 -24.83 41.38
N THR A 759 56.17 -24.56 41.83
CA THR A 759 55.02 -25.43 41.55
C THR A 759 53.83 -24.60 41.09
N VAL A 760 53.60 -24.64 39.78
CA VAL A 760 52.45 -24.04 39.10
C VAL A 760 51.73 -25.19 38.39
N THR A 761 50.97 -26.00 39.13
CA THR A 761 50.24 -27.16 38.59
C THR A 761 48.74 -26.96 38.49
N LEU A 762 48.19 -25.82 38.93
CA LEU A 762 46.75 -25.56 38.85
C LEU A 762 46.25 -24.69 37.67
N PRO A 763 47.03 -23.81 37.00
CA PRO A 763 46.47 -22.94 35.97
C PRO A 763 46.49 -23.52 34.54
N ILE A 764 47.11 -24.68 34.30
CA ILE A 764 47.06 -25.33 32.98
C ILE A 764 45.65 -25.90 32.71
N PHE A 765 44.92 -26.30 33.76
CA PHE A 765 43.56 -26.81 33.62
C PHE A 765 42.53 -25.72 33.24
N ALA A 766 42.73 -24.48 33.72
CA ALA A 766 41.85 -23.36 33.37
C ALA A 766 42.04 -22.90 31.92
N ALA A 767 43.28 -22.93 31.40
CA ALA A 767 43.59 -22.52 30.02
C ALA A 767 43.15 -23.55 28.96
N VAL A 768 42.99 -24.83 29.33
CA VAL A 768 42.57 -25.89 28.40
C VAL A 768 41.04 -25.99 28.30
N ILE A 769 40.30 -25.57 29.33
CA ILE A 769 38.82 -25.55 29.33
C ILE A 769 38.27 -24.27 28.65
N SER A 770 39.04 -23.19 28.59
CA SER A 770 38.61 -21.93 27.94
C SER A 770 38.65 -21.96 26.41
N VAL A 771 39.40 -22.86 25.78
CA VAL A 771 39.59 -22.89 24.31
C VAL A 771 38.38 -23.46 23.55
N PRO A 772 37.69 -24.52 24.01
CA PRO A 772 36.45 -24.99 23.37
C PRO A 772 35.29 -24.00 23.56
N LEU A 773 35.23 -23.28 24.69
CA LEU A 773 34.19 -22.27 24.94
C LEU A 773 34.41 -21.01 24.09
N PHE A 774 35.67 -20.69 23.78
CA PHE A 774 36.03 -19.58 22.88
C PHE A 774 35.52 -19.82 21.45
N VAL A 775 35.49 -21.08 20.97
CA VAL A 775 34.96 -21.44 19.66
C VAL A 775 33.42 -21.33 19.60
N VAL A 776 32.74 -21.60 20.71
CA VAL A 776 31.27 -21.45 20.81
C VAL A 776 30.87 -19.97 20.81
N VAL A 777 31.63 -19.10 21.47
CA VAL A 777 31.40 -17.64 21.46
C VAL A 777 31.85 -17.02 20.12
N TYR A 778 32.90 -17.55 19.48
CA TYR A 778 33.41 -17.09 18.18
C TYR A 778 32.44 -17.32 17.01
N ASN A 779 31.58 -18.34 17.10
CA ASN A 779 30.52 -18.57 16.10
C ASN A 779 29.29 -17.68 16.29
N LEU A 780 29.20 -16.92 17.39
CA LEU A 780 28.00 -16.15 17.72
C LEU A 780 28.07 -14.66 17.36
N TYR A 781 29.24 -14.02 17.22
CA TYR A 781 29.29 -12.57 16.94
C TYR A 781 30.52 -12.15 16.11
N LEU A 782 30.26 -11.62 14.91
CA LEU A 782 31.26 -11.28 13.88
C LEU A 782 31.82 -9.86 13.95
N GLU A 783 31.35 -8.98 14.83
CA GLU A 783 31.63 -7.54 14.73
C GLU A 783 32.76 -6.96 15.60
N TRP A 784 33.41 -7.76 16.47
CA TRP A 784 34.39 -7.21 17.43
C TRP A 784 35.87 -7.50 17.10
N ILE A 785 36.17 -7.96 15.88
CA ILE A 785 37.55 -8.31 15.46
C ILE A 785 38.50 -7.09 15.44
N GLU A 786 38.03 -5.89 15.08
CA GLU A 786 38.89 -4.70 15.05
C GLU A 786 39.26 -4.20 16.45
N ILE A 787 38.36 -4.34 17.42
CA ILE A 787 38.58 -3.92 18.80
C ILE A 787 39.49 -4.92 19.53
N LEU A 788 39.34 -6.22 19.25
CA LEU A 788 40.28 -7.25 19.72
C LEU A 788 41.66 -7.15 19.06
N TYR A 789 41.74 -6.72 17.79
CA TYR A 789 43.00 -6.36 17.12
C TYR A 789 43.65 -5.16 17.80
N PHE A 790 42.90 -4.10 18.10
CA PHE A 790 43.41 -2.92 18.80
C PHE A 790 43.88 -3.23 20.22
N LEU A 791 43.11 -4.01 21.00
CA LEU A 791 43.45 -4.42 22.36
C LEU A 791 44.66 -5.36 22.41
N SER A 792 44.81 -6.25 21.43
CA SER A 792 45.98 -7.14 21.33
C SER A 792 47.25 -6.39 20.91
N VAL A 793 47.15 -5.40 20.03
CA VAL A 793 48.24 -4.47 19.69
C VAL A 793 48.61 -3.61 20.90
N PHE A 794 47.65 -3.13 21.68
CA PHE A 794 47.90 -2.38 22.93
C PHE A 794 48.54 -3.25 24.02
N ALA A 795 48.10 -4.50 24.17
CA ALA A 795 48.70 -5.46 25.10
C ALA A 795 50.14 -5.82 24.69
N LEU A 796 50.41 -5.96 23.38
CA LEU A 796 51.75 -6.18 22.84
C LEU A 796 52.66 -4.95 23.00
N ALA A 797 52.13 -3.73 22.83
CA ALA A 797 52.86 -2.49 23.07
C ALA A 797 53.16 -2.28 24.57
N ALA A 798 52.20 -2.61 25.44
CA ALA A 798 52.39 -2.59 26.89
C ALA A 798 53.45 -3.63 27.32
N LEU A 799 53.42 -4.84 26.79
CA LEU A 799 54.45 -5.86 27.05
C LEU A 799 55.83 -5.44 26.50
N ALA A 800 55.90 -4.84 25.32
CA ALA A 800 57.15 -4.31 24.76
C ALA A 800 57.73 -3.15 25.60
N SER A 801 56.89 -2.35 26.25
CA SER A 801 57.30 -1.26 27.14
C SER A 801 57.85 -1.72 28.50
N VAL A 802 57.51 -2.95 28.94
CA VAL A 802 57.98 -3.54 30.20
C VAL A 802 59.29 -4.32 30.03
N LEU A 803 59.65 -4.69 28.79
CA LEU A 803 60.86 -5.47 28.49
C LEU A 803 62.21 -4.77 28.78
N PRO A 804 62.38 -3.43 28.70
CA PRO A 804 63.66 -2.79 29.05
C PRO A 804 63.99 -2.89 30.55
N THR A 805 62.97 -3.00 31.41
CA THR A 805 63.12 -3.08 32.87
C THR A 805 63.57 -4.45 33.37
N CYS A 806 63.45 -5.51 32.57
CA CYS A 806 63.87 -6.87 32.95
C CYS A 806 65.34 -7.19 32.62
N VAL A 807 66.09 -6.27 31.98
CA VAL A 807 67.50 -6.50 31.58
C VAL A 807 68.50 -6.06 32.66
N ALA A 808 68.05 -5.45 33.75
CA ALA A 808 68.92 -4.90 34.78
C ALA A 808 68.99 -5.73 36.08
N VAL A 809 69.05 -7.07 36.05
CA VAL A 809 69.48 -7.85 37.23
C VAL A 809 70.35 -9.06 36.85
N GLU A 810 71.60 -8.98 37.33
CA GLU A 810 72.60 -10.00 37.64
C GLU A 810 73.29 -10.87 36.57
N LYS A 811 74.63 -10.79 36.68
CA LYS A 811 75.67 -11.52 35.96
C LYS A 811 75.76 -12.96 36.46
N GLY A 812 75.66 -13.94 35.56
CA GLY A 812 76.16 -15.29 35.84
C GLY A 812 75.56 -16.40 34.98
N LYS A 813 76.28 -16.76 33.91
CA LYS A 813 76.27 -18.02 33.14
C LYS A 813 74.92 -18.62 32.65
N THR A 814 74.89 -18.87 31.32
CA THR A 814 74.11 -19.92 30.61
C THR A 814 72.59 -19.80 30.44
N LYS A 815 71.99 -18.59 30.44
CA LYS A 815 70.58 -18.41 30.02
C LYS A 815 70.31 -17.40 28.91
N LYS A 816 71.34 -16.80 28.28
CA LYS A 816 71.13 -15.83 27.19
C LYS A 816 70.68 -16.45 25.87
N GLY A 817 71.12 -17.67 25.54
CA GLY A 817 70.76 -18.32 24.27
C GLY A 817 69.32 -18.86 24.23
N VAL A 818 68.76 -19.26 25.38
CA VAL A 818 67.40 -19.83 25.45
C VAL A 818 66.34 -18.73 25.43
N VAL A 819 66.57 -17.61 26.12
CA VAL A 819 65.65 -16.46 26.10
C VAL A 819 65.67 -15.79 24.73
N LEU A 820 66.84 -15.63 24.10
CA LEU A 820 66.94 -15.07 22.75
C LEU A 820 66.29 -15.98 21.69
N ALA A 821 66.47 -17.31 21.79
CA ALA A 821 65.80 -18.25 20.89
C ALA A 821 64.27 -18.30 21.10
N PHE A 822 63.81 -18.13 22.34
CA PHE A 822 62.38 -18.06 22.65
C PHE A 822 61.76 -16.76 22.12
N VAL A 823 62.45 -15.63 22.29
CA VAL A 823 62.01 -14.32 21.77
C VAL A 823 62.03 -14.29 20.24
N VAL A 824 63.06 -14.84 19.59
CA VAL A 824 63.14 -14.91 18.12
C VAL A 824 62.06 -15.84 17.55
N ASN A 825 61.83 -17.01 18.15
CA ASN A 825 60.74 -17.89 17.71
C ASN A 825 59.37 -17.29 17.98
N PHE A 826 59.17 -16.58 19.10
CA PHE A 826 57.90 -15.92 19.40
C PHE A 826 57.61 -14.76 18.43
N ILE A 827 58.62 -13.97 18.06
CA ILE A 827 58.50 -12.91 17.06
C ILE A 827 58.23 -13.48 15.66
N LEU A 828 58.90 -14.58 15.28
CA LEU A 828 58.64 -15.27 14.01
C LEU A 828 57.22 -15.87 13.97
N SER A 829 56.75 -16.48 15.05
CA SER A 829 55.38 -17.00 15.16
C SER A 829 54.34 -15.87 15.13
N ALA A 830 54.61 -14.74 15.77
CA ALA A 830 53.74 -13.56 15.73
C ALA A 830 53.69 -12.92 14.33
N GLY A 831 54.81 -12.87 13.61
CA GLY A 831 54.86 -12.39 12.23
C GLY A 831 54.12 -13.30 11.24
N ILE A 832 54.20 -14.62 11.43
CA ILE A 832 53.43 -15.60 10.63
C ILE A 832 51.94 -15.50 10.96
N PHE A 833 51.58 -15.30 12.23
CA PHE A 833 50.18 -15.12 12.64
C PHE A 833 49.57 -13.84 12.06
N LEU A 834 50.32 -12.73 12.04
CA LEU A 834 49.90 -11.48 11.40
C LEU A 834 49.76 -11.63 9.87
N GLY A 835 50.67 -12.37 9.23
CA GLY A 835 50.58 -12.67 7.79
C GLY A 835 49.37 -13.53 7.44
N LEU A 836 49.06 -14.55 8.26
CA LEU A 836 47.89 -15.41 8.09
C LEU A 836 46.58 -14.67 8.39
N ALA A 837 46.56 -13.78 9.39
CA ALA A 837 45.41 -12.92 9.67
C ALA A 837 45.14 -11.92 8.53
N GLY A 838 46.19 -11.42 7.88
CA GLY A 838 46.07 -10.60 6.67
C GLY A 838 45.49 -11.37 5.48
N ILE A 839 45.92 -12.61 5.26
CA ILE A 839 45.38 -13.49 4.21
C ILE A 839 43.92 -13.88 4.52
N LEU A 840 43.59 -14.15 5.80
CA LEU A 840 42.24 -14.47 6.23
C LEU A 840 41.29 -13.27 6.05
N ASN A 841 41.72 -12.05 6.37
CA ASN A 841 40.97 -10.83 6.09
C ASN A 841 40.76 -10.61 4.57
N MET A 842 41.76 -10.94 3.75
CA MET A 842 41.64 -10.87 2.29
C MET A 842 40.66 -11.93 1.73
N LEU A 843 40.60 -13.13 2.33
CA LEU A 843 39.68 -14.20 1.96
C LEU A 843 38.25 -13.99 2.50
N LEU A 844 38.09 -13.38 3.68
CA LEU A 844 36.79 -12.98 4.26
C LEU A 844 36.06 -11.97 3.37
N ARG A 845 36.81 -11.10 2.69
CA ARG A 845 36.26 -10.18 1.67
C ARG A 845 35.83 -10.86 0.37
N SER A 846 36.11 -12.15 0.18
CA SER A 846 35.73 -12.90 -1.04
C SER A 846 34.40 -13.66 -0.93
N GLY A 847 33.76 -13.68 0.25
CA GLY A 847 32.36 -14.07 0.44
C GLY A 847 32.02 -15.56 0.37
N SER A 848 32.99 -16.48 0.19
CA SER A 848 32.71 -17.94 0.16
C SER A 848 32.95 -18.62 1.52
N PRO A 849 31.89 -19.13 2.20
CA PRO A 849 32.00 -19.78 3.51
C PRO A 849 32.89 -21.04 3.52
N GLU A 850 32.92 -21.77 2.41
CA GLU A 850 33.68 -23.03 2.27
C GLU A 850 35.19 -22.77 2.23
N VAL A 851 35.60 -21.68 1.56
CA VAL A 851 37.01 -21.25 1.49
C VAL A 851 37.50 -20.77 2.86
N ILE A 852 36.63 -20.07 3.62
CA ILE A 852 36.92 -19.60 4.98
C ILE A 852 37.09 -20.79 5.94
N SER A 853 36.20 -21.78 5.87
CA SER A 853 36.26 -22.99 6.69
C SER A 853 37.54 -23.81 6.42
N LEU A 854 37.91 -23.98 5.14
CA LEU A 854 39.12 -24.69 4.74
C LEU A 854 40.40 -23.97 5.21
N ALA A 855 40.43 -22.63 5.14
CA ALA A 855 41.54 -21.81 5.60
C ALA A 855 41.71 -21.87 7.13
N CYS A 856 40.61 -21.79 7.88
CA CYS A 856 40.60 -21.94 9.33
C CYS A 856 41.07 -23.34 9.76
N GLY A 857 40.63 -24.39 9.06
CA GLY A 857 41.09 -25.76 9.30
C GLY A 857 42.60 -25.93 9.07
N ALA A 858 43.13 -25.36 7.98
CA ALA A 858 44.57 -25.39 7.68
C ALA A 858 45.40 -24.63 8.73
N MET A 859 44.93 -23.46 9.19
CA MET A 859 45.58 -22.69 10.25
C MET A 859 45.59 -23.45 11.59
N PHE A 860 44.49 -24.11 11.95
CA PHE A 860 44.41 -24.91 13.17
C PHE A 860 45.39 -26.09 13.15
N ILE A 861 45.47 -26.81 12.02
CA ILE A 861 46.42 -27.92 11.84
C ILE A 861 47.87 -27.40 11.93
N TYR A 862 48.18 -26.25 11.31
CA TYR A 862 49.51 -25.66 11.38
C TYR A 862 49.91 -25.28 12.82
N MET A 863 49.02 -24.61 13.56
CA MET A 863 49.25 -24.27 14.96
C MET A 863 49.43 -25.51 15.84
N LEU A 864 48.65 -26.56 15.60
CA LEU A 864 48.76 -27.82 16.33
C LEU A 864 50.11 -28.51 16.05
N VAL A 865 50.53 -28.56 14.80
CA VAL A 865 51.84 -29.13 14.40
C VAL A 865 52.98 -28.35 15.04
N GLU A 866 52.93 -27.02 15.04
CA GLU A 866 54.03 -26.22 15.58
C GLU A 866 54.06 -26.18 17.11
N THR A 867 52.90 -26.27 17.75
CA THR A 867 52.79 -26.54 19.19
C THR A 867 53.39 -27.90 19.54
N ILE A 868 53.10 -28.95 18.77
CA ILE A 868 53.71 -30.28 18.96
C ILE A 868 55.23 -30.23 18.74
N ARG A 869 55.70 -29.44 17.76
CA ARG A 869 57.12 -29.27 17.46
C ARG A 869 57.86 -28.53 18.58
N LEU A 870 57.27 -27.49 19.14
CA LEU A 870 57.77 -26.75 20.30
C LEU A 870 57.75 -27.62 21.57
N LEU A 871 56.70 -28.41 21.79
CA LEU A 871 56.61 -29.36 22.90
C LEU A 871 57.64 -30.50 22.78
N LYS A 872 57.93 -30.99 21.57
CA LYS A 872 59.02 -31.95 21.32
C LYS A 872 60.40 -31.33 21.57
N ALA A 873 60.62 -30.07 21.18
CA ALA A 873 61.85 -29.33 21.49
C ALA A 873 62.05 -29.08 22.99
N TYR A 874 60.96 -29.03 23.76
CA TYR A 874 60.97 -28.90 25.22
C TYR A 874 61.25 -30.23 25.95
N LYS A 875 61.03 -31.40 25.30
CA LYS A 875 61.18 -32.74 25.90
C LYS A 875 62.59 -33.33 25.74
N THR A 876 63.49 -32.68 25.02
CA THR A 876 64.90 -33.10 24.82
C THR A 876 65.93 -32.25 25.60
N LYS A 877 65.53 -31.63 26.71
CA LYS A 877 66.43 -30.99 27.67
C LYS A 877 66.18 -31.38 29.11
#